data_AF-A0A4R6TKC1-F1
#
_entry.id   AF-A0A4R6TKC1-F1
#
_cell.length_a   1.000
_cell.length_b   1.000
_cell.length_c   1.000
_cell.angle_alpha   90.00
_cell.angle_beta   90.00
_cell.angle_gamma   90.00
#
_symmetry.space_group_name_H-M   'P 1'
#
loop_
_entity.id
_entity.type
_entity.pdbx_description
1 polymer ?
#
loop_
_entity_poly.entity_id
_entity_poly.type
_entity_poly.pdbx_seq_one_letter_code
_entity_poly.pdbx_strand_id
1 'polypeptide(L)'
;MKQLTITLLLIIALPLFSQDSMESGFQMLEKGNYNQAQNFFADYLQSEPGNKTARICYGRALGLNGRPEEATSWFAQLSTEFPGDLEVLLNYNESFLWNGRFEEARPLYEHLLLKYPDNFNLHLGYANTLANLKLYERALSTINIALALKPGNPGAMTSKKYILLGHAYILEKKYDFEGSTRVLKEVLISHPMDKDALLQLGSMYLSANQPAKAKEVYVQLLNNKELILQGMIGLVYSEHQSHHDELALQYARRAVAEIGSDTDEGLIEKAKISQIYALLWNKRIKEAKKQVDILLAEFPGAIWVLLLKASLGMYSDRPSESADLYSKVLDSVPGSYDANLGLANALYSQGEYLRAERAARQVLQYFPRQRDALQLVGKLAMLQKPDLQLRGSYSFDNGGNIAYSQQLNISLPISPRIRTGLMYGERDTENSGSGDQASSSVLSGSINYLPWTRTEISAGIGVIKSVFTNQNYVQPLVHTSISTTPLPLTNLKGSYRREVQNFNVALLRSELVMNHYGFSINIANQKQWGWYNQLMHTRQSDQNQRNLVFSSVYHSFIKLKGLKVGTNLQYIGFKEQLPELYFSPEAYGAVEAFASYDKTMGKTYFWASMATGVQQVKNEKAADLFRMDMEIRHQFSERWHAGISAKYSNVAASTATGFEFTEFGLRLRYLVSDSSLFKKAARIQ
;
A
#
# COMPACT_ATOMS: atom_id res chain seq x y z
N MET A 1 34.26 84.60 -82.62
CA MET A 1 34.61 83.84 -81.40
C MET A 1 33.38 83.02 -81.01
N LYS A 2 33.43 81.69 -81.12
CA LYS A 2 32.28 80.79 -80.93
C LYS A 2 32.07 80.49 -79.44
N GLN A 3 30.82 80.57 -78.99
CA GLN A 3 30.33 80.19 -77.66
C GLN A 3 29.80 78.74 -77.67
N LEU A 4 29.91 78.08 -76.52
CA LEU A 4 29.27 76.80 -76.23
C LEU A 4 28.57 76.94 -74.86
N THR A 5 27.30 76.55 -74.78
CA THR A 5 26.49 76.57 -73.56
C THR A 5 25.96 75.17 -73.26
N ILE A 6 26.04 74.81 -71.99
CA ILE A 6 25.61 73.56 -71.36
C ILE A 6 24.12 73.65 -71.01
N THR A 7 23.38 72.53 -71.03
CA THR A 7 22.12 72.41 -70.29
C THR A 7 21.92 70.98 -69.79
N LEU A 8 21.58 70.86 -68.50
CA LEU A 8 21.35 69.64 -67.74
C LEU A 8 19.83 69.48 -67.55
N LEU A 9 19.26 68.29 -67.81
CA LEU A 9 17.84 67.99 -67.61
C LEU A 9 17.67 66.99 -66.45
N LEU A 10 16.87 67.36 -65.44
CA LEU A 10 16.55 66.55 -64.26
C LEU A 10 15.18 65.86 -64.50
N ILE A 11 15.13 64.53 -64.45
CA ILE A 11 13.90 63.72 -64.54
C ILE A 11 13.44 63.38 -63.11
N ILE A 12 12.25 63.84 -62.72
CA ILE A 12 11.57 63.43 -61.49
C ILE A 12 10.72 62.20 -61.82
N ALA A 13 11.11 61.04 -61.29
CA ALA A 13 10.27 59.85 -61.25
C ALA A 13 9.43 59.88 -59.96
N LEU A 14 8.12 59.98 -60.09
CA LEU A 14 7.17 59.73 -59.00
C LEU A 14 7.07 58.22 -58.80
N PRO A 15 7.32 57.68 -57.59
CA PRO A 15 6.98 56.29 -57.30
C PRO A 15 5.46 56.20 -57.14
N LEU A 16 4.81 55.37 -57.96
CA LEU A 16 3.51 54.83 -57.59
C LEU A 16 3.72 53.95 -56.35
N PHE A 17 3.16 54.35 -55.21
CA PHE A 17 3.06 53.47 -54.05
C PHE A 17 2.15 52.30 -54.40
N SER A 18 2.74 51.11 -54.50
CA SER A 18 2.01 49.84 -54.48
C SER A 18 1.38 49.68 -53.10
N GLN A 19 0.08 49.42 -53.05
CA GLN A 19 -0.63 49.09 -51.82
C GLN A 19 -0.17 47.70 -51.35
N ASP A 20 0.58 47.61 -50.25
CA ASP A 20 1.01 46.32 -49.72
C ASP A 20 -0.22 45.51 -49.26
N SER A 21 -0.43 44.34 -49.86
CA SER A 21 -1.53 43.45 -49.49
C SER A 21 -1.39 42.98 -48.03
N MET A 22 -2.47 43.05 -47.24
CA MET A 22 -2.53 42.53 -45.85
C MET A 22 -2.30 41.00 -45.75
N GLU A 23 -2.30 40.29 -46.88
CA GLU A 23 -2.14 38.84 -46.96
C GLU A 23 -0.85 38.34 -46.28
N SER A 24 0.25 39.08 -46.40
CA SER A 24 1.51 38.77 -45.71
C SER A 24 1.33 38.77 -44.19
N GLY A 25 0.66 39.79 -43.64
CA GLY A 25 0.35 39.89 -42.23
C GLY A 25 -0.58 38.79 -41.72
N PHE A 26 -1.57 38.37 -42.52
CA PHE A 26 -2.44 37.24 -42.17
C PHE A 26 -1.66 35.93 -42.09
N GLN A 27 -0.79 35.66 -43.05
CA GLN A 27 0.06 34.46 -43.01
C GLN A 27 1.00 34.45 -41.79
N MET A 28 1.51 35.61 -41.37
CA MET A 28 2.32 35.72 -40.15
C MET A 28 1.52 35.34 -38.90
N LEU A 29 0.27 35.81 -38.78
CA LEU A 29 -0.63 35.42 -37.69
C LEU A 29 -0.94 33.92 -37.71
N GLU A 30 -1.25 33.35 -38.88
CA GLU A 30 -1.56 31.93 -39.02
C GLU A 30 -0.37 31.03 -38.69
N LYS A 31 0.85 31.44 -39.05
CA LYS A 31 2.09 30.70 -38.76
C LYS A 31 2.60 30.88 -37.33
N GLY A 32 1.94 31.72 -36.52
CA GLY A 32 2.36 31.99 -35.15
C GLY A 32 3.53 32.98 -35.02
N ASN A 33 3.89 33.68 -36.10
CA ASN A 33 4.95 34.70 -36.09
C ASN A 33 4.42 36.03 -35.54
N TYR A 34 3.92 36.02 -34.30
CA TYR A 34 3.13 37.12 -33.73
C TYR A 34 3.91 38.45 -33.64
N ASN A 35 5.21 38.41 -33.35
CA ASN A 35 6.05 39.61 -33.34
C ASN A 35 6.15 40.26 -34.73
N GLN A 36 6.40 39.45 -35.77
CA GLN A 36 6.45 39.96 -37.15
C GLN A 36 5.09 40.47 -37.60
N ALA A 37 4.01 39.77 -37.27
CA ALA A 37 2.65 40.22 -37.55
C ALA A 37 2.35 41.56 -36.86
N GLN A 38 2.76 41.70 -35.59
CA GLN A 38 2.56 42.94 -34.83
C GLN A 38 3.25 44.12 -35.52
N ASN A 39 4.51 43.97 -35.92
CA ASN A 39 5.25 45.04 -36.61
C ASN A 39 4.63 45.35 -37.98
N PHE A 40 4.28 44.32 -38.76
CA PHE A 40 3.65 44.49 -40.06
C PHE A 40 2.34 45.29 -39.98
N PHE A 41 1.44 44.92 -39.05
CA PHE A 41 0.18 45.65 -38.89
C PHE A 41 0.38 47.03 -38.25
N ALA A 42 1.40 47.23 -37.41
CA ALA A 42 1.75 48.55 -36.90
C ALA A 42 2.15 49.50 -38.04
N ASP A 43 3.01 49.02 -38.94
CA ASP A 43 3.49 49.80 -40.09
C ASP A 43 2.34 50.09 -41.09
N TYR A 44 1.52 49.08 -41.38
CA TYR A 44 0.33 49.23 -42.24
C TYR A 44 -0.63 50.31 -41.71
N LEU A 45 -0.80 50.37 -40.39
CA LEU A 45 -1.67 51.34 -39.72
C LEU A 45 -1.10 52.78 -39.72
N GLN A 46 0.18 52.98 -40.07
CA GLN A 46 0.71 54.34 -40.26
C GLN A 46 0.15 55.00 -41.52
N SER A 47 0.00 54.23 -42.61
CA SER A 47 -0.57 54.71 -43.87
C SER A 47 -2.10 54.65 -43.89
N GLU A 48 -2.69 53.66 -43.21
CA GLU A 48 -4.14 53.45 -43.19
C GLU A 48 -4.68 53.39 -41.75
N PRO A 49 -4.62 54.49 -40.97
CA PRO A 49 -4.95 54.46 -39.55
C PRO A 49 -6.38 54.01 -39.26
N GLY A 50 -7.32 54.19 -40.20
CA GLY A 50 -8.74 53.85 -40.06
C GLY A 50 -9.10 52.41 -40.45
N ASN A 51 -8.16 51.60 -40.93
CA ASN A 51 -8.48 50.26 -41.42
C ASN A 51 -8.84 49.30 -40.27
N LYS A 52 -10.14 49.01 -40.11
CA LYS A 52 -10.68 48.15 -39.04
C LYS A 52 -10.01 46.77 -38.99
N THR A 53 -9.86 46.12 -40.14
CA THR A 53 -9.29 44.76 -40.23
C THR A 53 -7.82 44.75 -39.79
N ALA A 54 -7.03 45.72 -40.22
CA ALA A 54 -5.64 45.87 -39.78
C ALA A 54 -5.56 46.16 -38.27
N ARG A 55 -6.46 46.99 -37.73
CA ARG A 55 -6.53 47.25 -36.27
C ARG A 55 -6.90 46.00 -35.47
N ILE A 56 -7.83 45.18 -35.96
CA ILE A 56 -8.16 43.89 -35.33
C ILE A 56 -6.95 42.97 -35.36
N CYS A 57 -6.30 42.83 -36.51
CA CYS A 57 -5.14 41.95 -36.66
C CYS A 57 -3.94 42.41 -35.82
N TYR A 58 -3.73 43.71 -35.69
CA TYR A 58 -2.75 44.29 -34.76
C TYR A 58 -3.07 43.92 -33.31
N GLY A 59 -4.33 44.07 -32.86
CA GLY A 59 -4.76 43.67 -31.52
C GLY A 59 -4.57 42.17 -31.25
N ARG A 60 -4.88 41.31 -32.24
CA ARG A 60 -4.64 39.86 -32.16
C ARG A 60 -3.14 39.56 -32.04
N ALA A 61 -2.32 40.22 -32.87
CA ALA A 61 -0.87 40.07 -32.84
C ALA A 61 -0.29 40.49 -31.48
N LEU A 62 -0.73 41.62 -30.92
CA LEU A 62 -0.34 42.07 -29.58
C LEU A 62 -0.63 41.00 -28.51
N GLY A 63 -1.86 40.49 -28.49
CA GLY A 63 -2.30 39.54 -27.48
C GLY A 63 -1.55 38.22 -27.55
N LEU A 64 -1.42 37.67 -28.75
CA LEU A 64 -0.72 36.40 -29.00
C LEU A 64 0.81 36.53 -28.87
N ASN A 65 1.35 37.74 -29.01
CA ASN A 65 2.77 38.05 -28.77
C ASN A 65 3.09 38.32 -27.28
N GLY A 66 2.24 37.86 -26.35
CA GLY A 66 2.49 37.95 -24.91
C GLY A 66 2.15 39.30 -24.27
N ARG A 67 1.40 40.18 -24.96
CA ARG A 67 0.88 41.45 -24.42
C ARG A 67 -0.65 41.44 -24.35
N PRO A 68 -1.27 40.47 -23.64
CA PRO A 68 -2.72 40.28 -23.66
C PRO A 68 -3.50 41.43 -23.00
N GLU A 69 -2.93 42.07 -21.98
CA GLU A 69 -3.59 43.20 -21.31
C GLU A 69 -3.71 44.42 -22.23
N GLU A 70 -2.66 44.72 -23.01
CA GLU A 70 -2.69 45.77 -24.02
C GLU A 70 -3.65 45.43 -25.16
N ALA A 71 -3.74 44.16 -25.57
CA ALA A 71 -4.74 43.71 -26.52
C ALA A 71 -6.17 43.93 -25.98
N THR A 72 -6.42 43.62 -24.70
CA THR A 72 -7.73 43.90 -24.07
C THR A 72 -8.05 45.39 -24.10
N SER A 73 -7.10 46.27 -23.74
CA SER A 73 -7.31 47.72 -23.83
C SER A 73 -7.53 48.19 -25.27
N TRP A 74 -6.80 47.64 -26.24
CA TRP A 74 -6.94 47.94 -27.66
C TRP A 74 -8.33 47.56 -28.19
N PHE A 75 -8.81 46.36 -27.85
CA PHE A 75 -10.14 45.91 -28.24
C PHE A 75 -11.26 46.63 -27.48
N ALA A 76 -11.03 47.05 -26.23
CA ALA A 76 -11.97 47.91 -25.51
C ALA A 76 -12.20 49.22 -26.27
N GLN A 77 -11.11 49.90 -26.70
CA GLN A 77 -11.19 51.11 -27.53
C GLN A 77 -11.93 50.84 -28.84
N LEU A 78 -11.53 49.78 -29.58
CA LEU A 78 -12.21 49.40 -30.82
C LEU A 78 -13.71 49.13 -30.61
N SER A 79 -14.10 48.51 -29.49
CA SER A 79 -15.52 48.24 -29.19
C SER A 79 -16.34 49.51 -28.94
N THR A 80 -15.69 50.58 -28.46
CA THR A 80 -16.34 51.89 -28.29
C THR A 80 -16.48 52.64 -29.62
N GLU A 81 -15.52 52.47 -30.53
CA GLU A 81 -15.53 53.09 -31.87
C GLU A 81 -16.50 52.37 -32.83
N PHE A 82 -16.63 51.05 -32.70
CA PHE A 82 -17.51 50.21 -33.52
C PHE A 82 -18.58 49.51 -32.65
N PRO A 83 -19.51 50.27 -32.05
CA PRO A 83 -20.50 49.69 -31.15
C PRO A 83 -21.42 48.71 -31.90
N GLY A 84 -21.46 47.46 -31.43
CA GLY A 84 -22.30 46.41 -32.01
C GLY A 84 -21.67 45.60 -33.14
N ASP A 85 -20.46 45.93 -33.59
CA ASP A 85 -19.71 45.12 -34.56
C ASP A 85 -19.33 43.77 -33.92
N LEU A 86 -19.90 42.68 -34.43
CA LEU A 86 -19.73 41.35 -33.86
C LEU A 86 -18.28 40.85 -33.94
N GLU A 87 -17.53 41.21 -34.98
CA GLU A 87 -16.13 40.80 -35.13
C GLU A 87 -15.25 41.48 -34.08
N VAL A 88 -15.47 42.78 -33.85
CA VAL A 88 -14.77 43.54 -32.78
C VAL A 88 -15.15 42.99 -31.40
N LEU A 89 -16.44 42.74 -31.15
CA LEU A 89 -16.92 42.19 -29.88
C LEU A 89 -16.40 40.77 -29.61
N LEU A 90 -16.29 39.94 -30.65
CA LEU A 90 -15.68 38.60 -30.56
C LEU A 90 -14.21 38.68 -30.13
N ASN A 91 -13.42 39.52 -30.81
CA ASN A 91 -12.01 39.69 -30.47
C ASN A 91 -11.82 40.36 -29.11
N TYR A 92 -12.72 41.27 -28.71
CA TYR A 92 -12.71 41.83 -27.37
C TYR A 92 -12.91 40.75 -26.31
N ASN A 93 -13.91 39.89 -26.45
CA ASN A 93 -14.13 38.78 -25.53
C ASN A 93 -12.97 37.77 -25.54
N GLU A 94 -12.42 37.46 -26.71
CA GLU A 94 -11.30 36.52 -26.84
C GLU A 94 -10.02 37.06 -26.17
N SER A 95 -9.82 38.38 -26.18
CA SER A 95 -8.68 39.00 -25.50
C SER A 95 -8.65 38.72 -23.99
N PHE A 96 -9.83 38.58 -23.34
CA PHE A 96 -9.89 38.20 -21.93
C PHE A 96 -9.38 36.77 -21.69
N LEU A 97 -9.53 35.85 -22.65
CA LEU A 97 -8.98 34.50 -22.54
C LEU A 97 -7.46 34.54 -22.63
N TRP A 98 -6.90 35.29 -23.58
CA TRP A 98 -5.44 35.46 -23.68
C TRP A 98 -4.87 36.10 -22.42
N ASN A 99 -5.65 36.97 -21.76
CA ASN A 99 -5.26 37.63 -20.51
C ASN A 99 -5.57 36.79 -19.24
N GLY A 100 -6.06 35.55 -19.38
CA GLY A 100 -6.40 34.69 -18.24
C GLY A 100 -7.60 35.16 -17.39
N ARG A 101 -8.34 36.18 -17.83
CA ARG A 101 -9.47 36.81 -17.13
C ARG A 101 -10.80 36.11 -17.46
N PHE A 102 -10.86 34.80 -17.21
CA PHE A 102 -11.98 33.94 -17.65
C PHE A 102 -13.32 34.25 -16.96
N GLU A 103 -13.29 34.66 -15.69
CA GLU A 103 -14.52 35.04 -14.96
C GLU A 103 -15.18 36.28 -15.55
N GLU A 104 -14.41 37.18 -16.15
CA GLU A 104 -14.91 38.39 -16.81
C GLU A 104 -15.34 38.11 -18.25
N ALA A 105 -14.65 37.20 -18.95
CA ALA A 105 -15.05 36.76 -20.28
C ALA A 105 -16.44 36.07 -20.28
N ARG A 106 -16.75 35.28 -19.23
CA ARG A 106 -17.98 34.48 -19.16
C ARG A 106 -19.27 35.28 -19.39
N PRO A 107 -19.58 36.34 -18.62
CA PRO A 107 -20.81 37.11 -18.82
C PRO A 107 -20.86 37.83 -20.18
N LEU A 108 -19.71 38.19 -20.75
CA LEU A 108 -19.65 38.83 -22.06
C LEU A 108 -20.05 37.87 -23.19
N TYR A 109 -19.61 36.61 -23.13
CA TYR A 109 -20.05 35.58 -24.07
C TYR A 109 -21.53 35.23 -23.88
N GLU A 110 -22.02 35.12 -22.64
CA GLU A 110 -23.43 34.85 -22.34
C GLU A 110 -24.33 35.92 -22.95
N HIS A 111 -23.96 37.20 -22.81
CA HIS A 111 -24.71 38.32 -23.40
C HIS A 111 -24.72 38.31 -24.94
N LEU A 112 -23.58 38.01 -25.57
CA LEU A 112 -23.52 37.95 -27.04
C LEU A 112 -24.29 36.74 -27.59
N LEU A 113 -24.28 35.61 -26.91
CA LEU A 113 -25.02 34.41 -27.31
C LEU A 113 -26.54 34.58 -27.20
N LEU A 114 -27.04 35.48 -26.34
CA LEU A 114 -28.47 35.86 -26.34
C LEU A 114 -28.88 36.57 -27.64
N LYS A 115 -27.97 37.33 -28.25
CA LYS A 115 -28.23 38.08 -29.50
C LYS A 115 -27.93 37.26 -30.75
N TYR A 116 -26.91 36.41 -30.68
CA TYR A 116 -26.40 35.63 -31.81
C TYR A 116 -26.29 34.14 -31.44
N PRO A 117 -27.43 33.45 -31.22
CA PRO A 117 -27.45 32.08 -30.70
C PRO A 117 -26.81 31.05 -31.64
N ASP A 118 -26.76 31.32 -32.94
CA ASP A 118 -26.22 30.40 -33.96
C ASP A 118 -24.80 30.74 -34.41
N ASN A 119 -24.10 31.62 -33.68
CA ASN A 119 -22.73 32.00 -34.04
C ASN A 119 -21.69 30.99 -33.54
N PHE A 120 -21.02 30.32 -34.48
CA PHE A 120 -19.98 29.32 -34.20
C PHE A 120 -18.84 29.85 -33.30
N ASN A 121 -18.28 31.02 -33.60
CA ASN A 121 -17.11 31.55 -32.90
C ASN A 121 -17.45 31.92 -31.44
N LEU A 122 -18.67 32.40 -31.19
CA LEU A 122 -19.14 32.67 -29.83
C LEU A 122 -19.24 31.38 -29.00
N HIS A 123 -19.81 30.31 -29.55
CA HIS A 123 -19.87 29.02 -28.85
C HIS A 123 -18.48 28.43 -28.61
N LEU A 124 -17.57 28.52 -29.60
CA LEU A 124 -16.19 28.06 -29.44
C LEU A 124 -15.45 28.82 -28.33
N GLY A 125 -15.50 30.16 -28.34
CA GLY A 125 -14.87 31.00 -27.33
C GLY A 125 -15.49 30.81 -25.94
N TYR A 126 -16.81 30.68 -25.86
CA TYR A 126 -17.51 30.43 -24.60
C TYR A 126 -17.17 29.06 -24.01
N ALA A 127 -17.13 28.01 -24.84
CA ALA A 127 -16.71 26.67 -24.40
C ALA A 127 -15.27 26.68 -23.85
N ASN A 128 -14.33 27.36 -24.53
CA ASN A 128 -12.96 27.50 -24.06
C ASN A 128 -12.87 28.31 -22.75
N THR A 129 -13.72 29.33 -22.58
CA THR A 129 -13.84 30.10 -21.32
C THR A 129 -14.28 29.19 -20.18
N LEU A 130 -15.37 28.42 -20.39
CA LEU A 130 -15.91 27.49 -19.41
C LEU A 130 -14.91 26.38 -19.05
N ALA A 131 -14.13 25.91 -20.03
CA ALA A 131 -13.08 24.92 -19.82
C ALA A 131 -11.97 25.42 -18.88
N ASN A 132 -11.51 26.66 -19.08
CA ASN A 132 -10.51 27.29 -18.21
C ASN A 132 -11.05 27.54 -16.79
N LEU A 133 -12.36 27.79 -16.67
CA LEU A 133 -13.07 27.83 -15.38
C LEU A 133 -13.32 26.44 -14.77
N LYS A 134 -12.84 25.36 -15.41
CA LYS A 134 -13.03 23.95 -15.01
C LYS A 134 -14.51 23.50 -14.96
N LEU A 135 -15.39 24.23 -15.65
CA LEU A 135 -16.82 23.92 -15.79
C LEU A 135 -17.03 22.97 -16.99
N TYR A 136 -16.36 21.81 -16.95
CA TYR A 136 -16.20 20.95 -18.11
C TYR A 136 -17.51 20.43 -18.70
N GLU A 137 -18.51 20.09 -17.89
CA GLU A 137 -19.83 19.63 -18.39
C GLU A 137 -20.54 20.72 -19.21
N ARG A 138 -20.51 21.97 -18.74
CA ARG A 138 -21.07 23.11 -19.49
C ARG A 138 -20.25 23.36 -20.74
N ALA A 139 -18.91 23.32 -20.64
CA ALA A 139 -18.02 23.47 -21.78
C ALA A 139 -18.27 22.41 -22.86
N LEU A 140 -18.52 21.14 -22.48
CA LEU A 140 -18.87 20.05 -23.39
C LEU A 140 -20.21 20.29 -24.08
N SER A 141 -21.22 20.75 -23.35
CA SER A 141 -22.51 21.13 -23.94
C SER A 141 -22.34 22.24 -24.98
N THR A 142 -21.62 23.31 -24.64
CA THR A 142 -21.39 24.45 -25.54
C THR A 142 -20.54 24.09 -26.75
N ILE A 143 -19.45 23.31 -26.59
CA ILE A 143 -18.60 22.94 -27.73
C ILE A 143 -19.33 21.98 -28.70
N ASN A 144 -20.24 21.15 -28.19
CA ASN A 144 -21.08 20.30 -29.03
C ASN A 144 -22.05 21.14 -29.89
N ILE A 145 -22.55 22.29 -29.40
CA ILE A 145 -23.32 23.24 -30.20
C ILE A 145 -22.43 23.84 -31.31
N ALA A 146 -21.20 24.27 -30.98
CA ALA A 146 -20.26 24.75 -31.99
C ALA A 146 -19.99 23.69 -33.08
N LEU A 147 -19.80 22.43 -32.70
CA LEU A 147 -19.61 21.33 -33.62
C LEU A 147 -20.87 20.97 -34.42
N ALA A 148 -22.08 21.20 -33.89
CA ALA A 148 -23.32 21.06 -34.65
C ALA A 148 -23.46 22.15 -35.73
N LEU A 149 -23.03 23.38 -35.41
CA LEU A 149 -23.03 24.51 -36.35
C LEU A 149 -21.97 24.35 -37.46
N LYS A 150 -20.78 23.83 -37.12
CA LYS A 150 -19.72 23.50 -38.10
C LYS A 150 -19.12 22.11 -37.81
N PRO A 151 -19.75 21.04 -38.34
CA PRO A 151 -19.24 19.68 -38.20
C PRO A 151 -17.82 19.55 -38.73
N GLY A 152 -16.95 18.88 -37.96
CA GLY A 152 -15.56 18.61 -38.36
C GLY A 152 -14.60 19.79 -38.27
N ASN A 153 -14.99 20.93 -37.70
CA ASN A 153 -14.07 22.05 -37.51
C ASN A 153 -12.85 21.63 -36.65
N PRO A 154 -11.61 21.73 -37.15
CA PRO A 154 -10.41 21.24 -36.43
C PRO A 154 -10.17 21.94 -35.09
N GLY A 155 -10.44 23.25 -35.01
CA GLY A 155 -10.30 24.03 -33.78
C GLY A 155 -11.28 23.58 -32.71
N ALA A 156 -12.57 23.41 -33.06
CA ALA A 156 -13.58 22.93 -32.13
C ALA A 156 -13.35 21.47 -31.70
N MET A 157 -12.87 20.60 -32.59
CA MET A 157 -12.48 19.23 -32.25
C MET A 157 -11.30 19.21 -31.26
N THR A 158 -10.31 20.09 -31.47
CA THR A 158 -9.16 20.25 -30.57
C THR A 158 -9.59 20.78 -29.21
N SER A 159 -10.45 21.81 -29.18
CA SER A 159 -11.06 22.31 -27.94
C SER A 159 -11.82 21.22 -27.19
N LYS A 160 -12.69 20.46 -27.89
CA LYS A 160 -13.42 19.34 -27.29
C LYS A 160 -12.48 18.30 -26.67
N LYS A 161 -11.40 17.94 -27.38
CA LYS A 161 -10.36 17.03 -26.86
C LYS A 161 -9.80 17.49 -25.52
N TYR A 162 -9.34 18.73 -25.42
CA TYR A 162 -8.76 19.26 -24.19
C TYR A 162 -9.79 19.45 -23.07
N ILE A 163 -11.04 19.78 -23.41
CA ILE A 163 -12.14 19.80 -22.45
C ILE A 163 -12.36 18.41 -21.86
N LEU A 164 -12.39 17.36 -22.69
CA LEU A 164 -12.53 15.97 -22.23
C LEU A 164 -11.34 15.53 -21.37
N LEU A 165 -10.10 15.83 -21.76
CA LEU A 165 -8.91 15.52 -20.95
C LEU A 165 -8.96 16.22 -19.58
N GLY A 166 -9.34 17.50 -19.54
CA GLY A 166 -9.52 18.23 -18.29
C GLY A 166 -10.65 17.65 -17.42
N HIS A 167 -11.74 17.21 -18.06
CA HIS A 167 -12.84 16.55 -17.37
C HIS A 167 -12.41 15.22 -16.74
N ALA A 168 -11.73 14.37 -17.50
CA ALA A 168 -11.19 13.10 -17.04
C ALA A 168 -10.26 13.27 -15.83
N TYR A 169 -9.42 14.30 -15.84
CA TYR A 169 -8.53 14.64 -14.73
C TYR A 169 -9.28 15.05 -13.45
N ILE A 170 -10.38 15.80 -13.57
CA ILE A 170 -11.20 16.14 -12.40
C ILE A 170 -11.93 14.91 -11.85
N LEU A 171 -12.41 14.02 -12.72
CA LEU A 171 -13.04 12.76 -12.30
C LEU A 171 -12.04 11.87 -11.57
N GLU A 172 -10.80 11.76 -12.08
CA GLU A 172 -9.69 11.08 -11.40
C GLU A 172 -9.47 11.64 -9.99
N LYS A 173 -9.37 12.97 -9.83
CA LYS A 173 -9.21 13.60 -8.51
C LYS A 173 -10.36 13.32 -7.55
N LYS A 174 -11.56 13.09 -8.08
CA LYS A 174 -12.75 12.70 -7.31
C LYS A 174 -12.82 11.19 -7.06
N TYR A 175 -11.82 10.43 -7.49
CA TYR A 175 -11.76 8.96 -7.44
C TYR A 175 -12.87 8.28 -8.27
N ASP A 176 -13.41 8.98 -9.27
CA ASP A 176 -14.34 8.42 -10.25
C ASP A 176 -13.55 7.89 -11.45
N PHE A 177 -12.86 6.77 -11.22
CA PHE A 177 -12.02 6.12 -12.24
C PHE A 177 -12.83 5.61 -13.43
N GLU A 178 -14.07 5.17 -13.21
CA GLU A 178 -14.94 4.68 -14.27
C GLU A 178 -15.43 5.83 -15.15
N GLY A 179 -15.88 6.93 -14.55
CA GLY A 179 -16.21 8.16 -15.26
C GLY A 179 -15.03 8.68 -16.06
N SER A 180 -13.85 8.78 -15.45
CA SER A 180 -12.62 9.23 -16.12
C SER A 180 -12.26 8.32 -17.31
N THR A 181 -12.30 6.99 -17.13
CA THR A 181 -12.05 6.00 -18.19
C THR A 181 -13.00 6.17 -19.37
N ARG A 182 -14.28 6.41 -19.11
CA ARG A 182 -15.30 6.62 -20.16
C ARG A 182 -15.03 7.89 -20.96
N VAL A 183 -14.69 8.99 -20.28
CA VAL A 183 -14.35 10.27 -20.92
C VAL A 183 -13.07 10.14 -21.76
N LEU A 184 -12.04 9.47 -21.24
CA LEU A 184 -10.79 9.23 -21.98
C LEU A 184 -11.02 8.38 -23.24
N LYS A 185 -11.91 7.39 -23.18
CA LYS A 185 -12.30 6.61 -24.37
C LYS A 185 -12.99 7.46 -25.42
N GLU A 186 -13.77 8.48 -25.04
CA GLU A 186 -14.36 9.42 -26.01
C GLU A 186 -13.29 10.20 -26.77
N VAL A 187 -12.21 10.61 -26.10
CA VAL A 187 -11.05 11.24 -26.76
C VAL A 187 -10.47 10.30 -27.82
N LEU A 188 -10.28 9.02 -27.46
CA LEU A 188 -9.66 8.01 -28.33
C LEU A 188 -10.53 7.60 -29.52
N ILE A 189 -11.85 7.85 -29.51
CA ILE A 189 -12.70 7.63 -30.69
C ILE A 189 -12.28 8.57 -31.83
N SER A 190 -11.97 9.82 -31.51
CA SER A 190 -11.58 10.83 -32.51
C SER A 190 -10.06 10.94 -32.69
N HIS A 191 -9.29 10.57 -31.66
CA HIS A 191 -7.83 10.63 -31.66
C HIS A 191 -7.24 9.30 -31.12
N PRO A 192 -7.24 8.20 -31.91
CA PRO A 192 -6.91 6.85 -31.41
C PRO A 192 -5.53 6.70 -30.77
N MET A 193 -4.57 7.55 -31.13
CA MET A 193 -3.20 7.55 -30.62
C MET A 193 -2.86 8.82 -29.83
N ASP A 194 -3.85 9.51 -29.25
CA ASP A 194 -3.59 10.67 -28.40
C ASP A 194 -2.78 10.24 -27.16
N LYS A 195 -1.57 10.79 -27.05
CA LYS A 195 -0.60 10.47 -26.01
C LYS A 195 -1.18 10.64 -24.61
N ASP A 196 -1.78 11.81 -24.35
CA ASP A 196 -2.23 12.17 -23.00
C ASP A 196 -3.43 11.31 -22.59
N ALA A 197 -4.35 11.05 -23.52
CA ALA A 197 -5.47 10.16 -23.29
C ALA A 197 -5.04 8.72 -22.98
N LEU A 198 -4.11 8.15 -23.75
CA LEU A 198 -3.61 6.79 -23.53
C LEU A 198 -2.84 6.67 -22.21
N LEU A 199 -1.97 7.63 -21.89
CA LEU A 199 -1.22 7.62 -20.63
C LEU A 199 -2.14 7.73 -19.41
N GLN A 200 -3.12 8.65 -19.45
CA GLN A 200 -4.11 8.76 -18.37
C GLN A 200 -4.95 7.49 -18.28
N LEU A 201 -5.40 6.93 -19.40
CA LEU A 201 -6.22 5.72 -19.43
C LEU A 201 -5.49 4.51 -18.81
N GLY A 202 -4.22 4.32 -19.18
CA GLY A 202 -3.38 3.28 -18.58
C GLY A 202 -3.23 3.46 -17.06
N SER A 203 -2.99 4.69 -16.61
CA SER A 203 -2.91 5.03 -15.18
C SER A 203 -4.23 4.79 -14.44
N MET A 204 -5.36 5.10 -15.08
CA MET A 204 -6.70 4.88 -14.51
C MET A 204 -6.98 3.39 -14.33
N TYR A 205 -6.58 2.55 -15.28
CA TYR A 205 -6.69 1.11 -15.14
C TYR A 205 -5.82 0.55 -14.01
N LEU A 206 -4.60 1.05 -13.81
CA LEU A 206 -3.78 0.67 -12.66
C LEU A 206 -4.43 1.06 -11.33
N SER A 207 -4.94 2.29 -11.25
CA SER A 207 -5.61 2.85 -10.06
C SER A 207 -6.91 2.10 -9.73
N ALA A 208 -7.65 1.65 -10.75
CA ALA A 208 -8.84 0.81 -10.62
C ALA A 208 -8.54 -0.68 -10.37
N ASN A 209 -7.27 -1.06 -10.18
CA ASN A 209 -6.82 -2.44 -10.00
C ASN A 209 -7.16 -3.38 -11.16
N GLN A 210 -7.01 -2.88 -12.39
CA GLN A 210 -7.25 -3.57 -13.67
C GLN A 210 -5.97 -3.64 -14.52
N PRO A 211 -4.89 -4.30 -14.04
CA PRO A 211 -3.58 -4.26 -14.69
C PRO A 211 -3.55 -4.88 -16.10
N ALA A 212 -4.42 -5.83 -16.40
CA ALA A 212 -4.54 -6.42 -17.74
C ALA A 212 -4.96 -5.37 -18.78
N LYS A 213 -5.94 -4.51 -18.46
CA LYS A 213 -6.38 -3.44 -19.35
C LYS A 213 -5.34 -2.33 -19.44
N ALA A 214 -4.65 -2.01 -18.34
CA ALA A 214 -3.53 -1.07 -18.36
C ALA A 214 -2.44 -1.54 -19.33
N LYS A 215 -2.08 -2.83 -19.28
CA LYS A 215 -1.14 -3.45 -20.20
C LYS A 215 -1.57 -3.31 -21.66
N GLU A 216 -2.82 -3.61 -21.99
CA GLU A 216 -3.35 -3.45 -23.36
C GLU A 216 -3.17 -2.02 -23.89
N VAL A 217 -3.35 -1.01 -23.03
CA VAL A 217 -3.15 0.40 -23.39
C VAL A 217 -1.66 0.72 -23.56
N TYR A 218 -0.80 0.34 -22.61
CA TYR A 218 0.62 0.66 -22.67
C TYR A 218 1.37 -0.08 -23.79
N VAL A 219 0.91 -1.27 -24.19
CA VAL A 219 1.44 -1.97 -25.37
C VAL A 219 1.22 -1.15 -26.65
N GLN A 220 0.10 -0.44 -26.77
CA GLN A 220 -0.16 0.40 -27.96
C GLN A 220 0.89 1.52 -28.09
N LEU A 221 1.37 2.05 -26.97
CA LEU A 221 2.40 3.09 -26.96
C LEU A 221 3.75 2.59 -27.47
N LEU A 222 4.03 1.28 -27.41
CA LEU A 222 5.28 0.72 -27.92
C LEU A 222 5.41 0.80 -29.44
N ASN A 223 4.29 0.99 -30.15
CA ASN A 223 4.28 1.14 -31.60
C ASN A 223 4.67 2.56 -32.05
N ASN A 224 4.79 3.51 -31.12
CA ASN A 224 5.24 4.86 -31.40
C ASN A 224 6.62 5.09 -30.76
N LYS A 225 7.64 5.37 -31.57
CA LYS A 225 9.02 5.59 -31.12
C LYS A 225 9.14 6.70 -30.07
N GLU A 226 8.34 7.76 -30.17
CA GLU A 226 8.36 8.88 -29.22
C GLU A 226 7.72 8.53 -27.87
N LEU A 227 6.92 7.46 -27.81
CA LEU A 227 6.15 7.05 -26.63
C LEU A 227 6.62 5.73 -26.02
N ILE A 228 7.65 5.12 -26.60
CA ILE A 228 8.10 3.78 -26.23
C ILE A 228 8.52 3.73 -24.76
N LEU A 229 9.19 4.78 -24.27
CA LEU A 229 9.70 4.85 -22.91
C LEU A 229 8.54 4.95 -21.89
N GLN A 230 7.54 5.79 -22.15
CA GLN A 230 6.35 5.88 -21.30
C GLN A 230 5.55 4.57 -21.30
N GLY A 231 5.43 3.92 -22.48
CA GLY A 231 4.81 2.60 -22.61
C GLY A 231 5.53 1.55 -21.76
N MET A 232 6.86 1.48 -21.85
CA MET A 232 7.65 0.55 -21.03
C MET A 232 7.49 0.83 -19.53
N ILE A 233 7.55 2.09 -19.09
CA ILE A 233 7.35 2.46 -17.68
C ILE A 233 5.95 2.02 -17.20
N GLY A 234 4.90 2.27 -17.99
CA GLY A 234 3.55 1.81 -17.66
C GLY A 234 3.43 0.28 -17.56
N LEU A 235 4.16 -0.45 -18.40
CA LEU A 235 4.24 -1.91 -18.35
C LEU A 235 4.97 -2.43 -17.11
N VAL A 236 5.98 -1.72 -16.60
CA VAL A 236 6.64 -2.09 -15.33
C VAL A 236 5.62 -2.20 -14.19
N TYR A 237 4.78 -1.18 -14.03
CA TYR A 237 3.75 -1.17 -12.99
C TYR A 237 2.61 -2.16 -13.27
N SER A 238 2.20 -2.29 -14.53
CA SER A 238 1.15 -3.23 -14.94
C SER A 238 1.54 -4.68 -14.64
N GLU A 239 2.75 -5.10 -15.02
CA GLU A 239 3.23 -6.46 -14.80
C GLU A 239 3.47 -6.74 -13.30
N HIS A 240 3.96 -5.75 -12.53
CA HIS A 240 4.09 -5.90 -11.08
C HIS A 240 2.74 -6.13 -10.40
N GLN A 241 1.72 -5.35 -10.74
CA GLN A 241 0.38 -5.50 -10.17
C GLN A 241 -0.29 -6.81 -10.61
N SER A 242 0.11 -7.37 -11.76
CA SER A 242 -0.23 -8.72 -12.22
C SER A 242 0.63 -9.84 -11.60
N HIS A 243 1.53 -9.52 -10.64
CA HIS A 243 2.44 -10.45 -9.98
C HIS A 243 3.50 -11.09 -10.91
N HIS A 244 3.83 -10.44 -12.02
CA HIS A 244 4.90 -10.85 -12.95
C HIS A 244 6.16 -10.00 -12.75
N ASP A 245 6.71 -10.01 -11.54
CA ASP A 245 7.83 -9.14 -11.16
C ASP A 245 9.06 -9.28 -12.08
N GLU A 246 9.35 -10.49 -12.58
CA GLU A 246 10.48 -10.71 -13.48
C GLU A 246 10.29 -10.01 -14.84
N LEU A 247 9.08 -10.02 -15.40
CA LEU A 247 8.74 -9.28 -16.62
C LEU A 247 8.80 -7.76 -16.37
N ALA A 248 8.31 -7.30 -15.23
CA ALA A 248 8.43 -5.90 -14.83
C ALA A 248 9.90 -5.44 -14.82
N LEU A 249 10.81 -6.26 -14.30
CA LEU A 249 12.25 -5.96 -14.32
C LEU A 249 12.85 -5.94 -15.74
N GLN A 250 12.40 -6.82 -16.63
CA GLN A 250 12.84 -6.81 -18.03
C GLN A 250 12.43 -5.50 -18.72
N TYR A 251 11.16 -5.08 -18.58
CA TYR A 251 10.71 -3.81 -19.11
C TYR A 251 11.44 -2.62 -18.50
N ALA A 252 11.70 -2.63 -17.19
CA ALA A 252 12.40 -1.52 -16.54
C ALA A 252 13.86 -1.39 -17.00
N ARG A 253 14.55 -2.52 -17.25
CA ARG A 253 15.90 -2.51 -17.83
C ARG A 253 15.90 -1.98 -19.26
N ARG A 254 14.92 -2.38 -20.07
CA ARG A 254 14.75 -1.87 -21.43
C ARG A 254 14.45 -0.37 -21.42
N ALA A 255 13.56 0.10 -20.55
CA ALA A 255 13.23 1.52 -20.40
C ALA A 255 14.49 2.36 -20.15
N VAL A 256 15.36 1.96 -19.22
CA VAL A 256 16.60 2.69 -18.95
C VAL A 256 17.59 2.62 -20.13
N ALA A 257 17.59 1.54 -20.91
CA ALA A 257 18.43 1.40 -22.10
C ALA A 257 17.97 2.27 -23.29
N GLU A 258 16.69 2.63 -23.35
CA GLU A 258 16.11 3.52 -24.38
C GLU A 258 16.35 5.01 -24.09
N ILE A 259 16.96 5.37 -22.95
CA ILE A 259 17.27 6.77 -22.64
C ILE A 259 18.35 7.28 -23.61
N GLY A 260 17.98 8.24 -24.45
CA GLY A 260 18.86 8.97 -25.37
C GLY A 260 19.14 10.40 -24.92
N SER A 261 20.00 11.12 -25.66
CA SER A 261 20.40 12.52 -25.40
C SER A 261 19.23 13.49 -25.32
N ASP A 262 18.17 13.22 -26.07
CA ASP A 262 17.03 14.14 -26.25
C ASP A 262 15.85 13.77 -25.32
N THR A 263 16.08 12.86 -24.37
CA THR A 263 15.04 12.38 -23.45
C THR A 263 14.75 13.43 -22.38
N ASP A 264 13.47 13.74 -22.17
CA ASP A 264 13.00 14.61 -21.09
C ASP A 264 13.51 14.15 -19.71
N GLU A 265 14.02 15.08 -18.91
CA GLU A 265 14.61 14.81 -17.59
C GLU A 265 13.60 14.12 -16.65
N GLY A 266 12.35 14.57 -16.64
CA GLY A 266 11.29 13.95 -15.83
C GLY A 266 10.98 12.51 -16.26
N LEU A 267 11.20 12.16 -17.53
CA LEU A 267 11.05 10.81 -18.03
C LEU A 267 12.25 9.92 -17.68
N ILE A 268 13.46 10.48 -17.68
CA ILE A 268 14.68 9.81 -17.17
C ILE A 268 14.49 9.44 -15.70
N GLU A 269 14.00 10.37 -14.88
CA GLU A 269 13.70 10.10 -13.47
C GLU A 269 12.71 8.95 -13.30
N LYS A 270 11.57 8.99 -14.01
CA LYS A 270 10.56 7.92 -13.95
C LYS A 270 11.11 6.56 -14.38
N ALA A 271 11.94 6.50 -15.41
CA ALA A 271 12.59 5.28 -15.85
C ALA A 271 13.52 4.71 -14.76
N LYS A 272 14.42 5.54 -14.21
CA LYS A 272 15.34 5.16 -13.11
C LYS A 272 14.58 4.70 -11.86
N ILE A 273 13.52 5.41 -11.47
CA ILE A 273 12.64 5.04 -10.36
C ILE A 273 11.99 3.67 -10.60
N SER A 274 11.40 3.46 -11.78
CA SER A 274 10.74 2.19 -12.12
C SER A 274 11.71 1.00 -12.08
N GLN A 275 12.97 1.20 -12.51
CA GLN A 275 14.00 0.18 -12.44
C GLN A 275 14.37 -0.19 -11.01
N ILE A 276 14.53 0.80 -10.13
CA ILE A 276 14.87 0.53 -8.72
C ILE A 276 13.72 -0.20 -8.04
N TYR A 277 12.47 0.22 -8.25
CA TYR A 277 11.33 -0.52 -7.71
C TYR A 277 11.25 -1.95 -8.27
N ALA A 278 11.46 -2.16 -9.57
CA ALA A 278 11.49 -3.49 -10.15
C ALA A 278 12.60 -4.38 -9.55
N LEU A 279 13.79 -3.82 -9.29
CA LEU A 279 14.86 -4.54 -8.58
C LEU A 279 14.44 -4.93 -7.15
N LEU A 280 13.76 -4.02 -6.43
CA LEU A 280 13.27 -4.26 -5.07
C LEU A 280 12.18 -5.34 -5.03
N TRP A 281 11.20 -5.30 -5.95
CA TRP A 281 10.16 -6.33 -6.10
C TRP A 281 10.76 -7.71 -6.38
N ASN A 282 11.84 -7.76 -7.17
CA ASN A 282 12.60 -8.98 -7.45
C ASN A 282 13.61 -9.37 -6.35
N LYS A 283 13.60 -8.69 -5.19
CA LYS A 283 14.52 -8.92 -4.06
C LYS A 283 16.01 -8.79 -4.44
N ARG A 284 16.33 -8.07 -5.51
CA ARG A 284 17.71 -7.79 -5.96
C ARG A 284 18.28 -6.59 -5.19
N ILE A 285 18.28 -6.70 -3.86
CA ILE A 285 18.60 -5.59 -2.93
C ILE A 285 20.02 -5.04 -3.16
N LYS A 286 20.99 -5.91 -3.47
CA LYS A 286 22.38 -5.47 -3.74
C LYS A 286 22.50 -4.62 -5.00
N GLU A 287 21.80 -5.01 -6.07
CA GLU A 287 21.76 -4.25 -7.32
C GLU A 287 21.02 -2.92 -7.11
N ALA A 288 19.86 -2.95 -6.45
CA ALA A 288 19.09 -1.75 -6.12
C ALA A 288 19.93 -0.77 -5.29
N LYS A 289 20.62 -1.25 -4.26
CA LYS A 289 21.52 -0.43 -3.44
C LYS A 289 22.61 0.22 -4.27
N LYS A 290 23.29 -0.53 -5.14
CA LYS A 290 24.33 0.02 -6.01
C LYS A 290 23.79 1.16 -6.88
N GLN A 291 22.61 0.98 -7.47
CA GLN A 291 21.98 2.01 -8.30
C GLN A 291 21.57 3.24 -7.48
N VAL A 292 20.96 3.04 -6.31
CA VAL A 292 20.62 4.15 -5.39
C VAL A 292 21.86 4.93 -4.94
N ASP A 293 22.96 4.23 -4.62
CA ASP A 293 24.22 4.88 -4.22
C ASP A 293 24.81 5.73 -5.37
N ILE A 294 24.73 5.26 -6.62
CA ILE A 294 25.12 6.05 -7.81
C ILE A 294 24.25 7.31 -7.93
N LEU A 295 22.92 7.17 -7.83
CA LEU A 295 22.01 8.31 -7.95
C LEU A 295 22.17 9.32 -6.82
N LEU A 296 22.52 8.89 -5.61
CA LEU A 296 22.81 9.80 -4.50
C LEU A 296 24.08 10.62 -4.74
N ALA A 297 25.06 10.06 -5.46
CA ALA A 297 26.27 10.78 -5.84
C ALA A 297 26.01 11.75 -7.00
N GLU A 298 25.16 11.37 -7.97
CA GLU A 298 24.79 12.19 -9.13
C GLU A 298 23.84 13.34 -8.74
N PHE A 299 22.87 13.06 -7.87
CA PHE A 299 21.81 14.01 -7.45
C PHE A 299 21.73 14.12 -5.92
N PRO A 300 22.75 14.70 -5.26
CA PRO A 300 22.77 14.82 -3.81
C PRO A 300 21.61 15.70 -3.32
N GLY A 301 20.74 15.13 -2.49
CA GLY A 301 19.61 15.84 -1.89
C GLY A 301 18.32 15.86 -2.75
N ALA A 302 18.34 15.29 -3.96
CA ALA A 302 17.12 15.17 -4.75
C ALA A 302 16.07 14.32 -4.02
N ILE A 303 14.85 14.87 -3.86
CA ILE A 303 13.78 14.26 -3.07
C ILE A 303 13.42 12.86 -3.57
N TRP A 304 13.33 12.66 -4.89
CA TRP A 304 12.99 11.36 -5.46
C TRP A 304 14.07 10.29 -5.18
N VAL A 305 15.35 10.67 -5.11
CA VAL A 305 16.44 9.77 -4.74
C VAL A 305 16.41 9.44 -3.24
N LEU A 306 16.11 10.43 -2.39
CA LEU A 306 15.92 10.18 -0.95
C LEU A 306 14.75 9.23 -0.68
N LEU A 307 13.65 9.36 -1.43
CA LEU A 307 12.52 8.43 -1.38
C LEU A 307 12.92 7.01 -1.81
N LEU A 308 13.72 6.87 -2.86
CA LEU A 308 14.26 5.57 -3.28
C LEU A 308 15.16 4.94 -2.22
N LYS A 309 16.01 5.74 -1.55
CA LYS A 309 16.84 5.27 -0.42
C LYS A 309 15.98 4.82 0.76
N ALA A 310 14.94 5.60 1.10
CA ALA A 310 14.01 5.25 2.16
C ALA A 310 13.28 3.93 1.84
N SER A 311 12.80 3.78 0.60
CA SER A 311 12.18 2.55 0.10
C SER A 311 13.15 1.37 0.14
N LEU A 312 14.41 1.54 -0.29
CA LEU A 312 15.44 0.49 -0.17
C LEU A 312 15.64 0.03 1.29
N GLY A 313 15.63 0.97 2.25
CA GLY A 313 15.71 0.64 3.67
C GLY A 313 14.55 -0.23 4.15
N MET A 314 13.34 0.01 3.65
CA MET A 314 12.15 -0.81 3.95
C MET A 314 12.32 -2.24 3.44
N TYR A 315 12.86 -2.42 2.24
CA TYR A 315 13.15 -3.75 1.67
C TYR A 315 14.38 -4.43 2.28
N SER A 316 15.23 -3.68 3.00
CA SER A 316 16.47 -4.16 3.61
C SER A 316 16.36 -4.39 5.13
N ASP A 317 15.14 -4.40 5.68
CA ASP A 317 14.84 -4.51 7.12
C ASP A 317 15.51 -3.42 7.99
N ARG A 318 15.50 -2.18 7.47
CA ARG A 318 15.97 -0.97 8.17
C ARG A 318 14.89 0.10 8.28
N PRO A 319 13.72 -0.23 8.86
CA PRO A 319 12.59 0.69 8.87
C PRO A 319 12.84 1.95 9.72
N SER A 320 13.81 1.96 10.63
CA SER A 320 14.23 3.16 11.38
C SER A 320 14.88 4.19 10.46
N GLU A 321 15.90 3.76 9.69
CA GLU A 321 16.58 4.63 8.72
C GLU A 321 15.59 5.17 7.67
N SER A 322 14.67 4.32 7.21
CA SER A 322 13.60 4.72 6.29
C SER A 322 12.68 5.77 6.87
N ALA A 323 12.23 5.62 8.12
CA ALA A 323 11.37 6.60 8.77
C ALA A 323 12.05 7.96 8.89
N ASP A 324 13.33 7.99 9.27
CA ASP A 324 14.09 9.24 9.37
C ASP A 324 14.22 9.94 8.01
N LEU A 325 14.47 9.17 6.95
CA LEU A 325 14.53 9.71 5.58
C LEU A 325 13.17 10.23 5.10
N TYR A 326 12.07 9.51 5.36
CA TYR A 326 10.74 9.98 5.01
C TYR A 326 10.37 11.25 5.78
N SER A 327 10.69 11.32 7.08
CA SER A 327 10.50 12.55 7.88
C SER A 327 11.29 13.73 7.30
N LYS A 328 12.56 13.54 6.91
CA LYS A 328 13.35 14.59 6.24
C LYS A 328 12.71 15.08 4.94
N VAL A 329 12.14 14.17 4.14
CA VAL A 329 11.42 14.56 2.92
C VAL A 329 10.17 15.38 3.26
N LEU A 330 9.45 15.01 4.32
CA LEU A 330 8.25 15.72 4.76
C LEU A 330 8.53 17.13 5.34
N ASP A 331 9.73 17.36 5.89
CA ASP A 331 10.15 18.70 6.32
C ASP A 331 10.21 19.68 5.14
N SER A 332 10.55 19.19 3.94
CA SER A 332 10.64 20.00 2.72
C SER A 332 9.35 19.95 1.88
N VAL A 333 8.69 18.79 1.81
CA VAL A 333 7.47 18.57 1.04
C VAL A 333 6.41 17.88 1.90
N PRO A 334 5.68 18.64 2.75
CA PRO A 334 4.70 18.06 3.68
C PRO A 334 3.59 17.25 3.01
N GLY A 335 3.22 17.62 1.78
CA GLY A 335 2.19 16.93 0.98
C GLY A 335 2.69 15.74 0.17
N SER A 336 3.95 15.31 0.33
CA SER A 336 4.50 14.18 -0.43
C SER A 336 3.77 12.89 -0.10
N TYR A 337 3.08 12.31 -1.10
CA TYR A 337 2.33 11.08 -0.97
C TYR A 337 3.23 9.90 -0.52
N ASP A 338 4.32 9.67 -1.25
CA ASP A 338 5.25 8.57 -1.00
C ASP A 338 5.91 8.68 0.38
N ALA A 339 6.22 9.91 0.82
CA ALA A 339 6.83 10.11 2.13
C ALA A 339 5.84 9.91 3.28
N ASN A 340 4.62 10.42 3.17
CA ASN A 340 3.59 10.25 4.21
C ASN A 340 3.22 8.76 4.38
N LEU A 341 2.95 8.05 3.27
CA LEU A 341 2.60 6.64 3.31
C LEU A 341 3.81 5.76 3.70
N GLY A 342 4.99 6.08 3.16
CA GLY A 342 6.26 5.45 3.51
C GLY A 342 6.56 5.54 5.01
N LEU A 343 6.41 6.72 5.62
CA LEU A 343 6.60 6.93 7.05
C LEU A 343 5.62 6.10 7.88
N ALA A 344 4.34 6.08 7.51
CA ALA A 344 3.33 5.28 8.20
C ALA A 344 3.68 3.78 8.18
N ASN A 345 4.12 3.27 7.02
CA ASN A 345 4.56 1.89 6.85
C ASN A 345 5.86 1.59 7.61
N ALA A 346 6.82 2.52 7.61
CA ALA A 346 8.07 2.39 8.34
C ALA A 346 7.84 2.31 9.85
N LEU A 347 7.03 3.21 10.41
CA LEU A 347 6.64 3.20 11.82
C LEU A 347 5.85 1.93 12.17
N TYR A 348 4.97 1.48 11.28
CA TYR A 348 4.26 0.21 11.45
C TYR A 348 5.25 -0.97 11.53
N SER A 349 6.22 -1.02 10.63
CA SER A 349 7.27 -2.05 10.60
C SER A 349 8.22 -1.99 11.81
N GLN A 350 8.36 -0.83 12.45
CA GLN A 350 9.10 -0.70 13.71
C GLN A 350 8.32 -1.24 14.91
N GLY A 351 6.99 -1.38 14.82
CA GLY A 351 6.09 -1.65 15.94
C GLY A 351 5.58 -0.39 16.64
N GLU A 352 5.87 0.81 16.10
CA GLU A 352 5.44 2.11 16.62
C GLU A 352 3.97 2.39 16.24
N TYR A 353 3.05 1.48 16.60
CA TYR A 353 1.67 1.46 16.09
C TYR A 353 0.89 2.77 16.30
N LEU A 354 1.13 3.50 17.39
CA LEU A 354 0.52 4.81 17.63
C LEU A 354 1.03 5.88 16.67
N ARG A 355 2.35 5.93 16.43
CA ARG A 355 2.94 6.87 15.49
C ARG A 355 2.55 6.50 14.07
N ALA A 356 2.54 5.20 13.75
CA ALA A 356 2.08 4.67 12.48
C ALA A 356 0.63 5.04 12.19
N GLU A 357 -0.27 4.92 13.17
CA GLU A 357 -1.67 5.33 12.99
C GLU A 357 -1.80 6.83 12.75
N ARG A 358 -1.06 7.66 13.51
CA ARG A 358 -1.06 9.11 13.31
C ARG A 358 -0.56 9.49 11.91
N ALA A 359 0.56 8.91 11.48
CA ALA A 359 1.09 9.12 10.14
C ALA A 359 0.12 8.64 9.06
N ALA A 360 -0.51 7.47 9.22
CA ALA A 360 -1.53 6.98 8.29
C ALA A 360 -2.76 7.90 8.21
N ARG A 361 -3.18 8.51 9.33
CA ARG A 361 -4.27 9.50 9.35
C ARG A 361 -3.86 10.81 8.70
N GLN A 362 -2.60 11.22 8.81
CA GLN A 362 -2.06 12.37 8.10
C GLN A 362 -2.10 12.15 6.58
N VAL A 363 -1.78 10.95 6.09
CA VAL A 363 -2.00 10.58 4.67
C VAL A 363 -3.45 10.88 4.27
N LEU A 364 -4.43 10.51 5.10
CA LEU A 364 -5.85 10.72 4.81
C LEU A 364 -6.30 12.19 4.88
N GLN A 365 -5.51 13.10 5.47
CA GLN A 365 -5.79 14.54 5.39
C GLN A 365 -5.48 15.09 3.99
N TYR A 366 -4.38 14.62 3.38
CA TYR A 366 -4.00 14.99 2.02
C TYR A 366 -4.74 14.15 0.96
N PHE A 367 -5.03 12.88 1.28
CA PHE A 367 -5.59 11.88 0.36
C PHE A 367 -6.75 11.09 1.03
N PRO A 368 -7.96 11.68 1.16
CA PRO A 368 -9.04 11.16 2.02
C PRO A 368 -9.54 9.74 1.74
N ARG A 369 -9.35 9.24 0.51
CA ARG A 369 -9.81 7.91 0.07
C ARG A 369 -8.67 6.96 -0.26
N GLN A 370 -7.46 7.27 0.19
CA GLN A 370 -6.30 6.45 -0.11
C GLN A 370 -6.43 5.08 0.56
N ARG A 371 -6.41 4.02 -0.26
CA ARG A 371 -6.75 2.65 0.14
C ARG A 371 -5.78 2.07 1.17
N ASP A 372 -4.48 2.22 0.98
CA ASP A 372 -3.45 1.61 1.84
C ASP A 372 -3.43 2.21 3.24
N ALA A 373 -3.62 3.52 3.36
CA ALA A 373 -3.73 4.26 4.61
C ALA A 373 -5.02 3.88 5.33
N LEU A 374 -6.16 3.78 4.63
CA LEU A 374 -7.41 3.25 5.21
C LEU A 374 -7.23 1.81 5.71
N GLN A 375 -6.58 0.95 4.93
CA GLN A 375 -6.28 -0.43 5.31
C GLN A 375 -5.34 -0.50 6.52
N LEU A 376 -4.30 0.33 6.56
CA LEU A 376 -3.35 0.38 7.67
C LEU A 376 -4.03 0.87 8.95
N VAL A 377 -4.85 1.94 8.87
CA VAL A 377 -5.66 2.42 9.99
C VAL A 377 -6.63 1.34 10.46
N GLY A 378 -7.30 0.64 9.54
CA GLY A 378 -8.20 -0.47 9.87
C GLY A 378 -7.47 -1.61 10.58
N LYS A 379 -6.32 -2.04 10.05
CA LYS A 379 -5.47 -3.09 10.64
C LYS A 379 -5.01 -2.71 12.04
N LEU A 380 -4.54 -1.48 12.22
CA LEU A 380 -4.11 -0.95 13.52
C LEU A 380 -5.27 -0.84 14.51
N ALA A 381 -6.45 -0.45 14.05
CA ALA A 381 -7.65 -0.41 14.88
C ALA A 381 -8.05 -1.81 15.38
N MET A 382 -7.93 -2.84 14.52
CA MET A 382 -8.25 -4.23 14.89
C MET A 382 -7.35 -4.77 16.00
N LEU A 383 -6.06 -4.39 16.03
CA LEU A 383 -5.14 -4.77 17.11
C LEU A 383 -5.56 -4.22 18.48
N GLN A 384 -6.34 -3.13 18.50
CA GLN A 384 -6.77 -2.41 19.69
C GLN A 384 -8.21 -2.73 20.12
N LYS A 385 -8.89 -3.67 19.44
CA LYS A 385 -10.25 -4.07 19.79
C LYS A 385 -10.24 -5.15 20.88
N PRO A 386 -11.13 -5.07 21.87
CA PRO A 386 -11.45 -6.19 22.74
C PRO A 386 -11.91 -7.40 21.95
N ASP A 387 -11.46 -8.58 22.36
CA ASP A 387 -11.90 -9.82 21.77
C ASP A 387 -12.18 -10.89 22.81
N LEU A 388 -13.20 -11.69 22.51
CA LEU A 388 -13.62 -12.84 23.29
C LEU A 388 -13.34 -14.08 22.46
N GLN A 389 -12.70 -15.08 23.06
CA GLN A 389 -12.42 -16.35 22.42
C GLN A 389 -12.89 -17.51 23.30
N LEU A 390 -13.83 -18.28 22.78
CA LEU A 390 -14.26 -19.55 23.35
C LEU A 390 -13.52 -20.68 22.66
N ARG A 391 -13.01 -21.64 23.43
CA ARG A 391 -12.44 -22.89 22.95
C ARG A 391 -13.15 -24.04 23.65
N GLY A 392 -13.46 -25.08 22.90
CA GLY A 392 -13.90 -26.37 23.42
C GLY A 392 -13.02 -27.46 22.84
N SER A 393 -12.69 -28.49 23.61
CA SER A 393 -12.00 -29.67 23.09
C SER A 393 -12.49 -30.95 23.74
N TYR A 394 -12.35 -32.03 22.97
CA TYR A 394 -12.57 -33.40 23.37
C TYR A 394 -11.29 -34.18 23.08
N SER A 395 -10.78 -34.91 24.06
CA SER A 395 -9.56 -35.70 23.92
C SER A 395 -9.70 -37.08 24.53
N PHE A 396 -9.01 -38.05 23.95
CA PHE A 396 -8.92 -39.41 24.46
C PHE A 396 -7.54 -40.01 24.21
N ASP A 397 -7.18 -41.01 24.99
CA ASP A 397 -5.94 -41.77 24.84
C ASP A 397 -6.16 -43.29 24.86
N ASN A 398 -5.13 -44.04 24.46
CA ASN A 398 -5.16 -45.51 24.47
C ASN A 398 -5.06 -46.12 25.89
N GLY A 399 -4.87 -45.30 26.93
CA GLY A 399 -4.96 -45.69 28.33
C GLY A 399 -6.38 -45.59 28.92
N GLY A 400 -7.38 -45.31 28.08
CA GLY A 400 -8.79 -45.22 28.47
C GLY A 400 -9.16 -43.89 29.13
N ASN A 401 -8.29 -42.87 29.11
CA ASN A 401 -8.65 -41.54 29.63
C ASN A 401 -9.41 -40.76 28.57
N ILE A 402 -10.49 -40.10 29.01
CA ILE A 402 -11.30 -39.18 28.21
C ILE A 402 -11.31 -37.84 28.93
N ALA A 403 -11.28 -36.74 28.18
CA ALA A 403 -11.46 -35.41 28.76
C ALA A 403 -12.24 -34.46 27.83
N TYR A 404 -13.04 -33.61 28.46
CA TYR A 404 -13.72 -32.48 27.84
C TYR A 404 -13.14 -31.20 28.44
N SER A 405 -12.88 -30.19 27.63
CA SER A 405 -12.34 -28.92 28.13
C SER A 405 -13.04 -27.75 27.46
N GLN A 406 -13.30 -26.70 28.23
CA GLN A 406 -13.88 -25.46 27.77
C GLN A 406 -13.05 -24.30 28.30
N GLN A 407 -12.80 -23.28 27.48
CA GLN A 407 -11.99 -22.14 27.88
C GLN A 407 -12.52 -20.86 27.25
N LEU A 408 -12.85 -19.89 28.11
CA LEU A 408 -13.16 -18.52 27.75
C LEU A 408 -11.92 -17.65 27.98
N ASN A 409 -11.45 -16.98 26.92
CA ASN A 409 -10.42 -15.96 26.98
C ASN A 409 -11.03 -14.61 26.62
N ILE A 410 -10.85 -13.62 27.47
CA ILE A 410 -11.23 -12.23 27.22
C ILE A 410 -9.95 -11.42 27.12
N SER A 411 -9.75 -10.72 26.01
CA SER A 411 -8.64 -9.80 25.82
C SER A 411 -9.13 -8.37 25.79
N LEU A 412 -8.56 -7.52 26.65
CA LEU A 412 -8.92 -6.11 26.81
C LEU A 412 -7.67 -5.23 26.59
N PRO A 413 -7.48 -4.68 25.38
CA PRO A 413 -6.46 -3.67 25.15
C PRO A 413 -6.85 -2.36 25.86
N ILE A 414 -6.12 -1.99 26.93
CA ILE A 414 -6.38 -0.75 27.67
C ILE A 414 -5.52 0.41 27.15
N SER A 415 -4.39 0.11 26.51
CA SER A 415 -3.60 1.07 25.75
C SER A 415 -2.91 0.37 24.57
N PRO A 416 -2.31 1.11 23.63
CA PRO A 416 -1.54 0.52 22.53
C PRO A 416 -0.31 -0.28 22.96
N ARG A 417 0.17 -0.08 24.20
CA ARG A 417 1.30 -0.81 24.78
C ARG A 417 0.89 -1.80 25.87
N ILE A 418 -0.37 -1.78 26.32
CA ILE A 418 -0.83 -2.63 27.43
C ILE A 418 -2.12 -3.36 27.03
N ARG A 419 -2.07 -4.68 27.10
CA ARG A 419 -3.20 -5.57 26.92
C ARG A 419 -3.40 -6.37 28.20
N THR A 420 -4.61 -6.34 28.74
CA THR A 420 -5.01 -7.22 29.84
C THR A 420 -5.79 -8.41 29.29
N GLY A 421 -5.80 -9.49 30.05
CA GLY A 421 -6.50 -10.72 29.71
C GLY A 421 -7.14 -11.33 30.94
N LEU A 422 -8.29 -11.96 30.75
CA LEU A 422 -8.95 -12.83 31.71
C LEU A 422 -9.18 -14.18 31.04
N MET A 423 -8.85 -15.26 31.73
CA MET A 423 -9.09 -16.62 31.27
C MET A 423 -9.87 -17.37 32.33
N TYR A 424 -10.98 -17.97 31.93
CA TYR A 424 -11.69 -19.00 32.69
C TYR A 424 -11.66 -20.29 31.89
N GLY A 425 -11.38 -21.41 32.54
CA GLY A 425 -11.42 -22.71 31.89
C GLY A 425 -11.89 -23.81 32.81
N GLU A 426 -12.57 -24.79 32.24
CA GLU A 426 -13.00 -26.01 32.92
C GLU A 426 -12.50 -27.22 32.14
N ARG A 427 -12.15 -28.27 32.86
CA ARG A 427 -11.77 -29.57 32.30
C ARG A 427 -12.34 -30.68 33.17
N ASP A 428 -13.13 -31.53 32.56
CA ASP A 428 -13.62 -32.77 33.14
C ASP A 428 -12.87 -33.93 32.51
N THR A 429 -12.39 -34.86 33.32
CA THR A 429 -11.66 -36.04 32.86
C THR A 429 -12.10 -37.29 33.60
N GLU A 430 -12.14 -38.40 32.88
CA GLU A 430 -12.56 -39.71 33.38
C GLU A 430 -11.61 -40.78 32.85
N ASN A 431 -11.35 -41.82 33.64
CA ASN A 431 -10.77 -43.06 33.14
C ASN A 431 -11.87 -44.12 32.98
N SER A 432 -12.11 -44.53 31.73
CA SER A 432 -13.16 -45.49 31.37
C SER A 432 -12.97 -46.89 31.95
N GLY A 433 -11.73 -47.27 32.31
CA GLY A 433 -11.42 -48.57 32.89
C GLY A 433 -11.64 -48.63 34.41
N SER A 434 -11.23 -47.58 35.14
CA SER A 434 -11.38 -47.52 36.60
C SER A 434 -12.66 -46.84 37.08
N GLY A 435 -13.32 -46.06 36.21
CA GLY A 435 -14.46 -45.21 36.57
C GLY A 435 -14.09 -43.97 37.40
N ASP A 436 -12.79 -43.70 37.58
CA ASP A 436 -12.33 -42.52 38.30
C ASP A 436 -12.63 -41.25 37.50
N GLN A 437 -13.16 -40.23 38.18
CA GLN A 437 -13.47 -38.92 37.61
C GLN A 437 -12.76 -37.79 38.37
N ALA A 438 -12.36 -36.76 37.63
CA ALA A 438 -11.83 -35.52 38.18
C ALA A 438 -12.27 -34.32 37.34
N SER A 439 -12.54 -33.20 38.01
CA SER A 439 -12.78 -31.92 37.35
C SER A 439 -11.79 -30.87 37.82
N SER A 440 -11.46 -29.92 36.96
CA SER A 440 -10.62 -28.78 37.29
C SER A 440 -11.15 -27.50 36.69
N SER A 441 -11.12 -26.43 37.47
CA SER A 441 -11.51 -25.08 37.07
C SER A 441 -10.35 -24.12 37.27
N VAL A 442 -10.01 -23.36 36.23
CA VAL A 442 -8.93 -22.38 36.23
C VAL A 442 -9.49 -21.00 36.02
N LEU A 443 -9.10 -20.06 36.89
CA LEU A 443 -9.33 -18.63 36.70
C LEU A 443 -7.99 -17.91 36.74
N SER A 444 -7.67 -17.13 35.72
CA SER A 444 -6.42 -16.34 35.69
C SER A 444 -6.58 -15.00 35.00
N GLY A 445 -5.79 -14.04 35.46
CA GLY A 445 -5.64 -12.72 34.87
C GLY A 445 -4.21 -12.51 34.37
N SER A 446 -4.05 -11.78 33.27
CA SER A 446 -2.74 -11.50 32.67
C SER A 446 -2.63 -10.05 32.21
N ILE A 447 -1.41 -9.52 32.20
CA ILE A 447 -1.04 -8.26 31.58
C ILE A 447 0.14 -8.50 30.63
N ASN A 448 0.02 -7.99 29.40
CA ASN A 448 1.09 -7.92 28.41
C ASN A 448 1.45 -6.46 28.21
N TYR A 449 2.70 -6.12 28.42
CA TYR A 449 3.26 -4.78 28.31
C TYR A 449 4.36 -4.73 27.26
N LEU A 450 4.32 -3.75 26.37
CA LEU A 450 5.33 -3.46 25.37
C LEU A 450 6.13 -2.21 25.79
N PRO A 451 7.13 -2.34 26.69
CA PRO A 451 7.98 -1.21 27.10
C PRO A 451 8.80 -0.62 25.95
N TRP A 452 9.23 -1.48 25.02
CA TRP A 452 10.01 -1.14 23.84
C TRP A 452 9.40 -1.80 22.61
N THR A 453 9.72 -1.27 21.43
CA THR A 453 9.09 -1.66 20.15
C THR A 453 9.25 -3.13 19.77
N ARG A 454 10.29 -3.79 20.28
CA ARG A 454 10.63 -5.20 20.00
C ARG A 454 10.67 -6.07 21.25
N THR A 455 10.13 -5.60 22.38
CA THR A 455 10.17 -6.33 23.64
C THR A 455 8.79 -6.35 24.27
N GLU A 456 8.31 -7.55 24.57
CA GLU A 456 7.06 -7.81 25.28
C GLU A 456 7.36 -8.46 26.63
N ILE A 457 6.73 -7.94 27.68
CA ILE A 457 6.74 -8.51 29.02
C ILE A 457 5.31 -8.97 29.32
N SER A 458 5.16 -10.24 29.65
CA SER A 458 3.90 -10.84 30.08
C SER A 458 4.00 -11.23 31.53
N ALA A 459 2.98 -10.92 32.31
CA ALA A 459 2.83 -11.40 33.67
C ALA A 459 1.38 -11.80 33.91
N GLY A 460 1.15 -12.88 34.64
CA GLY A 460 -0.18 -13.25 35.04
C GLY A 460 -0.20 -14.23 36.19
N ILE A 461 -1.35 -14.23 36.84
CA ILE A 461 -1.62 -14.94 38.08
C ILE A 461 -2.98 -15.61 37.96
N GLY A 462 -3.15 -16.71 38.67
CA GLY A 462 -4.43 -17.41 38.68
C GLY A 462 -4.53 -18.40 39.80
N VAL A 463 -5.61 -19.16 39.77
CA VAL A 463 -5.86 -20.28 40.67
C VAL A 463 -6.43 -21.43 39.84
N ILE A 464 -6.04 -22.65 40.19
CA ILE A 464 -6.69 -23.87 39.75
C ILE A 464 -7.33 -24.53 40.96
N LYS A 465 -8.61 -24.89 40.83
CA LYS A 465 -9.33 -25.74 41.77
C LYS A 465 -9.52 -27.10 41.11
N SER A 466 -9.12 -28.16 41.79
CA SER A 466 -9.32 -29.54 41.31
C SER A 466 -10.23 -30.29 42.29
N VAL A 467 -11.19 -31.05 41.76
CA VAL A 467 -12.21 -31.77 42.54
C VAL A 467 -12.24 -33.23 42.11
N PHE A 468 -12.35 -34.12 43.10
CA PHE A 468 -12.44 -35.57 42.98
C PHE A 468 -13.63 -36.06 43.83
N THR A 469 -14.00 -37.32 43.71
CA THR A 469 -15.14 -37.92 44.44
C THR A 469 -15.15 -37.59 45.94
N ASN A 470 -13.98 -37.60 46.60
CA ASN A 470 -13.86 -37.38 48.06
C ASN A 470 -12.77 -36.37 48.47
N GLN A 471 -12.16 -35.65 47.53
CA GLN A 471 -11.03 -34.73 47.80
C GLN A 471 -11.10 -33.49 46.90
N ASN A 472 -10.49 -32.38 47.32
CA ASN A 472 -10.24 -31.23 46.46
C ASN A 472 -9.00 -30.47 46.94
N TYR A 473 -8.43 -29.65 46.06
CA TYR A 473 -7.40 -28.69 46.41
C TYR A 473 -7.51 -27.43 45.55
N VAL A 474 -6.82 -26.38 46.00
CA VAL A 474 -6.65 -25.13 45.25
C VAL A 474 -5.17 -24.77 45.20
N GLN A 475 -4.65 -24.48 44.01
CA GLN A 475 -3.24 -24.15 43.79
C GLN A 475 -3.10 -22.81 43.05
N PRO A 476 -2.18 -21.93 43.48
CA PRO A 476 -1.93 -20.69 42.75
C PRO A 476 -1.16 -20.96 41.45
N LEU A 477 -1.50 -20.24 40.40
CA LEU A 477 -0.82 -20.28 39.11
C LEU A 477 -0.07 -18.98 38.90
N VAL A 478 1.12 -19.06 38.32
CA VAL A 478 1.92 -17.89 37.96
C VAL A 478 2.54 -18.11 36.59
N HIS A 479 2.51 -17.10 35.75
CA HIS A 479 3.28 -17.08 34.52
C HIS A 479 3.92 -15.72 34.32
N THR A 480 5.22 -15.70 34.02
CA THR A 480 5.91 -14.49 33.60
C THR A 480 6.80 -14.81 32.42
N SER A 481 6.90 -13.89 31.46
CA SER A 481 7.86 -14.03 30.36
C SER A 481 8.31 -12.69 29.84
N ILE A 482 9.54 -12.65 29.36
CA ILE A 482 10.08 -11.56 28.55
C ILE A 482 10.45 -12.13 27.19
N SER A 483 9.95 -11.52 26.12
CA SER A 483 10.24 -11.88 24.74
C SER A 483 10.81 -10.65 24.02
N THR A 484 11.93 -10.80 23.31
CA THR A 484 12.56 -9.68 22.61
C THR A 484 13.20 -10.08 21.27
N THR A 485 13.28 -9.13 20.34
CA THR A 485 13.94 -9.27 19.03
C THR A 485 15.13 -8.31 18.92
N PRO A 486 16.28 -8.59 19.56
CA PRO A 486 17.39 -7.64 19.67
C PRO A 486 18.12 -7.42 18.34
N LEU A 487 18.10 -8.41 17.44
CA LEU A 487 18.70 -8.36 16.11
C LEU A 487 17.66 -8.81 15.07
N PRO A 488 17.76 -8.34 13.81
CA PRO A 488 16.97 -8.90 12.70
C PRO A 488 16.97 -10.43 12.71
N LEU A 489 15.80 -11.02 12.52
CA LEU A 489 15.61 -12.48 12.45
C LEU A 489 16.06 -13.27 13.70
N THR A 490 16.25 -12.61 14.85
CA THR A 490 16.66 -13.25 16.11
C THR A 490 15.64 -12.98 17.20
N ASN A 491 15.00 -14.02 17.73
CA ASN A 491 14.04 -13.92 18.83
C ASN A 491 14.58 -14.60 20.08
N LEU A 492 14.44 -13.94 21.23
CA LEU A 492 14.82 -14.46 22.55
C LEU A 492 13.59 -14.45 23.45
N LYS A 493 13.41 -15.49 24.25
CA LYS A 493 12.37 -15.53 25.28
C LYS A 493 12.86 -16.21 26.55
N GLY A 494 12.74 -15.51 27.68
CA GLY A 494 12.86 -16.07 29.01
C GLY A 494 11.48 -16.19 29.65
N SER A 495 11.21 -17.26 30.41
CA SER A 495 9.92 -17.45 31.06
C SER A 495 10.02 -18.22 32.37
N TYR A 496 9.15 -17.87 33.31
CA TYR A 496 8.86 -18.65 34.50
C TYR A 496 7.38 -19.05 34.51
N ARG A 497 7.08 -20.29 34.87
CA ARG A 497 5.69 -20.76 35.01
C ARG A 497 5.55 -21.71 36.19
N ARG A 498 4.60 -21.41 37.09
CA ARG A 498 4.09 -22.32 38.11
C ARG A 498 2.75 -22.88 37.64
N GLU A 499 2.68 -24.17 37.39
CA GLU A 499 1.46 -24.88 36.99
C GLU A 499 1.29 -26.19 37.75
N VAL A 500 0.11 -26.80 37.66
CA VAL A 500 -0.18 -28.12 38.23
C VAL A 500 -0.32 -29.11 37.10
N GLN A 501 0.28 -30.29 37.24
CA GLN A 501 0.15 -31.34 36.24
C GLN A 501 -1.29 -31.86 36.21
N ASN A 502 -1.98 -31.69 35.08
CA ASN A 502 -3.44 -31.88 35.00
C ASN A 502 -3.93 -32.70 33.80
N PHE A 503 -3.05 -33.54 33.24
CA PHE A 503 -3.33 -34.23 31.97
C PHE A 503 -4.41 -35.31 32.09
N ASN A 504 -4.36 -36.14 33.13
CA ASN A 504 -5.32 -37.21 33.42
C ASN A 504 -5.72 -37.23 34.92
N VAL A 505 -6.64 -38.12 35.29
CA VAL A 505 -7.19 -38.21 36.66
C VAL A 505 -6.10 -38.48 37.70
N ALA A 506 -5.18 -39.41 37.43
CA ALA A 506 -4.10 -39.77 38.37
C ALA A 506 -3.15 -38.60 38.63
N LEU A 507 -2.74 -37.90 37.58
CA LEU A 507 -1.85 -36.75 37.66
C LEU A 507 -2.52 -35.57 38.36
N LEU A 508 -3.80 -35.30 38.06
CA LEU A 508 -4.59 -34.30 38.78
C LEU A 508 -4.62 -34.60 40.28
N ARG A 509 -4.86 -35.86 40.67
CA ARG A 509 -4.93 -36.32 42.06
C ARG A 509 -3.60 -36.19 42.80
N SER A 510 -2.46 -36.30 42.10
CA SER A 510 -1.13 -36.20 42.71
C SER A 510 -0.75 -34.81 43.23
N GLU A 511 -1.51 -33.77 42.87
CA GLU A 511 -1.22 -32.36 43.22
C GLU A 511 0.23 -31.94 42.89
N LEU A 512 0.79 -32.50 41.81
CA LEU A 512 2.17 -32.24 41.42
C LEU A 512 2.31 -30.84 40.82
N VAL A 513 2.88 -29.93 41.61
CA VAL A 513 3.17 -28.55 41.21
C VAL A 513 4.51 -28.51 40.49
N MET A 514 4.54 -27.90 39.32
CA MET A 514 5.74 -27.73 38.49
C MET A 514 6.12 -26.24 38.38
N ASN A 515 7.38 -25.95 38.68
CA ASN A 515 7.98 -24.62 38.50
C ASN A 515 8.98 -24.68 37.34
N HIS A 516 8.57 -24.21 36.17
CA HIS A 516 9.36 -24.18 34.95
C HIS A 516 10.16 -22.89 34.82
N TYR A 517 11.46 -23.02 34.54
CA TYR A 517 12.38 -21.96 34.19
C TYR A 517 12.84 -22.20 32.75
N GLY A 518 12.28 -21.44 31.82
CA GLY A 518 12.45 -21.62 30.39
C GLY A 518 13.29 -20.52 29.75
N PHE A 519 14.14 -20.91 28.80
CA PHE A 519 14.82 -20.01 27.88
C PHE A 519 14.68 -20.56 26.46
N SER A 520 14.41 -19.70 25.48
CA SER A 520 14.40 -20.09 24.08
C SER A 520 15.00 -19.00 23.19
N ILE A 521 15.65 -19.44 22.11
CA ILE A 521 16.25 -18.61 21.09
C ILE A 521 15.87 -19.15 19.71
N ASN A 522 15.48 -18.26 18.81
CA ASN A 522 15.28 -18.58 17.40
C ASN A 522 16.13 -17.65 16.54
N ILE A 523 17.07 -18.21 15.79
CA ILE A 523 17.90 -17.45 14.84
C ILE A 523 17.52 -17.90 13.43
N ALA A 524 17.17 -16.96 12.56
CA ALA A 524 16.94 -17.22 11.15
C ALA A 524 17.84 -16.35 10.26
N ASN A 525 18.01 -16.75 9.00
CA ASN A 525 18.79 -16.00 8.02
C ASN A 525 17.97 -15.65 6.77
N GLN A 526 18.53 -14.79 5.92
CA GLN A 526 17.88 -14.33 4.68
C GLN A 526 17.67 -15.46 3.67
N LYS A 527 18.44 -16.56 3.77
CA LYS A 527 18.27 -17.78 2.97
C LYS A 527 17.20 -18.73 3.54
N GLN A 528 16.39 -18.26 4.49
CA GLN A 528 15.27 -18.98 5.09
C GLN A 528 15.64 -20.24 5.89
N TRP A 529 16.88 -20.34 6.35
CA TRP A 529 17.24 -21.32 7.38
C TRP A 529 16.97 -20.73 8.75
N GLY A 530 16.48 -21.57 9.66
CA GLY A 530 16.27 -21.22 11.05
C GLY A 530 16.79 -22.29 12.00
N TRP A 531 17.17 -21.85 13.18
CA TRP A 531 17.61 -22.69 14.29
C TRP A 531 16.94 -22.22 15.57
N TYR A 532 16.03 -23.04 16.07
CA TYR A 532 15.30 -22.83 17.30
C TYR A 532 15.87 -23.72 18.39
N ASN A 533 16.10 -23.16 19.58
CA ASN A 533 16.53 -23.90 20.76
C ASN A 533 15.66 -23.50 21.95
N GLN A 534 15.32 -24.48 22.77
CA GLN A 534 14.60 -24.31 24.01
C GLN A 534 15.29 -25.14 25.12
N LEU A 535 15.53 -24.48 26.23
CA LEU A 535 16.05 -25.06 27.46
C LEU A 535 15.00 -24.85 28.54
N MET A 536 14.71 -25.89 29.32
CA MET A 536 13.76 -25.79 30.41
C MET A 536 14.20 -26.61 31.61
N HIS A 537 14.39 -25.95 32.75
CA HIS A 537 14.58 -26.59 34.05
C HIS A 537 13.26 -26.56 34.82
N THR A 538 12.87 -27.67 35.43
CA THR A 538 11.62 -27.78 36.18
C THR A 538 11.92 -28.29 37.59
N ARG A 539 11.37 -27.63 38.60
CA ARG A 539 11.34 -28.12 39.99
C ARG A 539 9.93 -28.54 40.37
N GLN A 540 9.78 -29.72 40.95
CA GLN A 540 8.49 -30.31 41.29
C GLN A 540 8.25 -30.29 42.81
N SER A 541 6.98 -30.30 43.24
CA SER A 541 6.61 -30.28 44.67
C SER A 541 7.04 -31.51 45.45
N ASP A 542 7.24 -32.64 44.77
CA ASP A 542 7.79 -33.89 45.31
C ASP A 542 9.32 -33.90 45.41
N GLN A 543 9.96 -32.73 45.28
CA GLN A 543 11.41 -32.54 45.28
C GLN A 543 12.16 -33.10 44.05
N ASN A 544 11.45 -33.63 43.06
CA ASN A 544 12.07 -34.06 41.81
C ASN A 544 12.45 -32.85 40.92
N GLN A 545 13.35 -33.08 39.98
CA GLN A 545 13.82 -32.10 39.02
C GLN A 545 13.87 -32.69 37.62
N ARG A 546 13.47 -31.90 36.63
CA ARG A 546 13.47 -32.28 35.22
C ARG A 546 14.20 -31.24 34.38
N ASN A 547 15.06 -31.69 33.48
CA ASN A 547 15.68 -30.86 32.46
C ASN A 547 15.19 -31.28 31.08
N LEU A 548 14.84 -30.31 30.24
CA LEU A 548 14.47 -30.49 28.85
C LEU A 548 15.33 -29.61 27.96
N VAL A 549 15.84 -30.22 26.88
CA VAL A 549 16.47 -29.55 25.75
C VAL A 549 15.68 -29.90 24.50
N PHE A 550 15.31 -28.89 23.72
CA PHE A 550 14.72 -29.06 22.41
C PHE A 550 15.45 -28.19 21.40
N SER A 551 15.84 -28.75 20.26
CA SER A 551 16.50 -28.04 19.17
C SER A 551 15.82 -28.38 17.86
N SER A 552 15.64 -27.39 17.00
CA SER A 552 15.00 -27.54 15.69
C SER A 552 15.78 -26.78 14.65
N VAL A 553 16.27 -27.48 13.63
CA VAL A 553 16.87 -26.87 12.44
C VAL A 553 15.88 -27.00 11.30
N TYR A 554 15.53 -25.89 10.67
CA TYR A 554 14.48 -25.88 9.65
C TYR A 554 14.80 -24.97 8.46
N HIS A 555 14.15 -25.25 7.34
CA HIS A 555 14.16 -24.42 6.14
C HIS A 555 12.71 -24.03 5.76
N SER A 556 12.49 -22.74 5.52
CA SER A 556 11.21 -22.20 5.04
C SER A 556 11.25 -21.92 3.54
N PHE A 557 10.35 -22.49 2.76
CA PHE A 557 10.39 -22.38 1.30
C PHE A 557 9.73 -21.08 0.79
N ILE A 558 10.49 -20.28 0.03
CA ILE A 558 9.99 -19.02 -0.56
C ILE A 558 8.98 -19.30 -1.69
N LYS A 559 9.27 -20.29 -2.55
CA LYS A 559 8.42 -20.63 -3.71
C LYS A 559 7.10 -21.26 -3.27
N LEU A 560 7.15 -22.10 -2.26
CA LEU A 560 5.98 -22.73 -1.62
C LEU A 560 5.69 -21.98 -0.31
N LYS A 561 5.27 -20.70 -0.43
CA LYS A 561 4.94 -19.84 0.73
C LYS A 561 4.13 -20.63 1.77
N GLY A 562 4.61 -20.64 3.00
CA GLY A 562 3.98 -21.34 4.13
C GLY A 562 4.54 -22.73 4.43
N LEU A 563 5.34 -23.34 3.55
CA LEU A 563 5.97 -24.63 3.81
C LEU A 563 7.27 -24.45 4.60
N LYS A 564 7.38 -25.19 5.70
CA LYS A 564 8.61 -25.34 6.49
C LYS A 564 8.88 -26.82 6.72
N VAL A 565 10.13 -27.22 6.54
CA VAL A 565 10.59 -28.58 6.84
C VAL A 565 11.83 -28.53 7.70
N GLY A 566 12.08 -29.56 8.49
CA GLY A 566 13.27 -29.59 9.32
C GLY A 566 13.41 -30.85 10.15
N THR A 567 14.34 -30.80 11.08
CA THR A 567 14.61 -31.87 12.05
C THR A 567 14.54 -31.29 13.45
N ASN A 568 13.84 -31.98 14.34
CA ASN A 568 13.83 -31.67 15.75
C ASN A 568 14.57 -32.74 16.55
N LEU A 569 15.21 -32.28 17.61
CA LEU A 569 15.92 -33.07 18.60
C LEU A 569 15.34 -32.72 19.96
N GLN A 570 14.99 -33.73 20.75
CA GLN A 570 14.50 -33.54 22.10
C GLN A 570 15.27 -34.45 23.06
N TYR A 571 15.64 -33.90 24.20
CA TYR A 571 16.18 -34.65 25.33
C TYR A 571 15.45 -34.24 26.61
N ILE A 572 15.06 -35.22 27.42
CA ILE A 572 14.45 -35.03 28.74
C ILE A 572 15.16 -35.94 29.72
N GLY A 573 15.47 -35.44 30.91
CA GLY A 573 15.97 -36.27 32.01
C GLY A 573 15.42 -35.80 33.35
N PHE A 574 15.13 -36.77 34.21
CA PHE A 574 14.68 -36.54 35.58
C PHE A 574 15.78 -36.93 36.57
N LYS A 575 15.83 -36.23 37.70
CA LYS A 575 16.77 -36.53 38.78
C LYS A 575 16.40 -37.86 39.46
N GLU A 576 15.13 -38.01 39.83
CA GLU A 576 14.58 -39.21 40.44
C GLU A 576 13.61 -39.90 39.47
N GLN A 577 13.59 -41.24 39.46
CA GLN A 577 12.68 -42.04 38.64
C GLN A 577 11.49 -42.49 39.48
N LEU A 578 10.30 -41.96 39.18
CA LEU A 578 9.03 -42.24 39.86
C LEU A 578 7.97 -42.72 38.84
N PRO A 579 8.23 -43.80 38.07
CA PRO A 579 7.38 -44.23 36.96
C PRO A 579 5.98 -44.65 37.38
N GLU A 580 5.77 -45.02 38.65
CA GLU A 580 4.46 -45.34 39.22
C GLU A 580 3.56 -44.10 39.38
N LEU A 581 4.15 -42.91 39.49
CA LEU A 581 3.41 -41.65 39.70
C LEU A 581 3.24 -40.85 38.41
N TYR A 582 4.31 -40.71 37.63
CA TYR A 582 4.31 -39.97 36.37
C TYR A 582 5.54 -40.32 35.51
N PHE A 583 5.48 -39.96 34.23
CA PHE A 583 6.60 -40.14 33.32
C PHE A 583 7.84 -39.36 33.78
N SER A 584 8.84 -40.10 34.27
CA SER A 584 10.03 -39.58 34.92
C SER A 584 11.29 -40.40 34.57
N PRO A 585 11.60 -40.58 33.27
CA PRO A 585 12.74 -41.39 32.86
C PRO A 585 14.07 -40.76 33.27
N GLU A 586 15.08 -41.59 33.49
CA GLU A 586 16.46 -41.11 33.68
C GLU A 586 16.94 -40.32 32.45
N ALA A 587 16.67 -40.86 31.25
CA ALA A 587 16.87 -40.15 29.99
C ALA A 587 15.82 -40.59 28.96
N TYR A 588 15.29 -39.61 28.23
CA TYR A 588 14.44 -39.78 27.06
C TYR A 588 15.01 -38.92 25.93
N GLY A 589 15.15 -39.52 24.74
CA GLY A 589 15.62 -38.85 23.54
C GLY A 589 14.65 -39.05 22.39
N ALA A 590 14.48 -38.03 21.54
CA ALA A 590 13.74 -38.14 20.29
C ALA A 590 14.40 -37.35 19.17
N VAL A 591 14.36 -37.92 17.96
CA VAL A 591 14.78 -37.29 16.71
C VAL A 591 13.64 -37.43 15.73
N GLU A 592 13.15 -36.32 15.20
CA GLU A 592 12.03 -36.31 14.27
C GLU A 592 12.30 -35.41 13.06
N ALA A 593 11.95 -35.87 11.87
CA ALA A 593 11.79 -35.01 10.70
C ALA A 593 10.37 -34.47 10.70
N PHE A 594 10.19 -33.18 10.40
CA PHE A 594 8.88 -32.54 10.38
C PHE A 594 8.66 -31.73 9.11
N ALA A 595 7.38 -31.59 8.76
CA ALA A 595 6.89 -30.67 7.75
C ALA A 595 5.66 -29.94 8.29
N SER A 596 5.63 -28.62 8.16
CA SER A 596 4.49 -27.79 8.49
C SER A 596 4.11 -26.88 7.33
N TYR A 597 2.82 -26.69 7.12
CA TYR A 597 2.27 -25.85 6.08
C TYR A 597 1.22 -24.89 6.65
N ASP A 598 1.37 -23.60 6.39
CA ASP A 598 0.37 -22.58 6.72
C ASP A 598 -0.03 -21.76 5.49
N LYS A 599 -1.32 -21.49 5.31
CA LYS A 599 -1.80 -20.64 4.21
C LYS A 599 -3.12 -19.97 4.54
N THR A 600 -3.24 -18.70 4.16
CA THR A 600 -4.52 -17.99 4.11
C THR A 600 -5.01 -17.92 2.67
N MET A 601 -6.22 -18.42 2.42
CA MET A 601 -6.93 -18.36 1.14
C MET A 601 -8.24 -17.59 1.34
N GLY A 602 -8.26 -16.34 0.90
CA GLY A 602 -9.38 -15.43 1.15
C GLY A 602 -9.64 -15.25 2.64
N LYS A 603 -10.80 -15.69 3.13
CA LYS A 603 -11.22 -15.63 4.53
C LYS A 603 -10.88 -16.88 5.35
N THR A 604 -10.22 -17.87 4.75
CA THR A 604 -9.91 -19.15 5.40
C THR A 604 -8.40 -19.28 5.64
N TYR A 605 -8.01 -19.61 6.86
CA TYR A 605 -6.66 -19.96 7.25
C TYR A 605 -6.57 -21.47 7.48
N PHE A 606 -5.58 -22.10 6.88
CA PHE A 606 -5.23 -23.50 7.06
C PHE A 606 -3.84 -23.60 7.69
N TRP A 607 -3.69 -24.50 8.66
CA TRP A 607 -2.40 -24.88 9.24
C TRP A 607 -2.36 -26.37 9.47
N ALA A 608 -1.26 -27.02 9.08
CA ALA A 608 -0.99 -28.41 9.41
C ALA A 608 0.49 -28.59 9.73
N SER A 609 0.80 -29.50 10.65
CA SER A 609 2.16 -29.90 11.00
C SER A 609 2.18 -31.41 11.22
N MET A 610 3.13 -32.08 10.59
CA MET A 610 3.36 -33.52 10.74
C MET A 610 4.83 -33.74 11.08
N ALA A 611 5.12 -34.68 11.97
CA ALA A 611 6.47 -35.11 12.26
C ALA A 611 6.53 -36.62 12.44
N THR A 612 7.65 -37.22 12.03
CA THR A 612 7.92 -38.64 12.19
C THR A 612 9.39 -38.87 12.53
N GLY A 613 9.69 -39.93 13.27
CA GLY A 613 11.05 -40.27 13.61
C GLY A 613 11.13 -41.35 14.65
N VAL A 614 12.13 -41.24 15.53
CA VAL A 614 12.45 -42.27 16.53
C VAL A 614 12.55 -41.62 17.90
N GLN A 615 12.01 -42.31 18.89
CA GLN A 615 12.09 -41.95 20.30
C GLN A 615 12.64 -43.13 21.12
N GLN A 616 13.32 -42.83 22.22
CA GLN A 616 13.88 -43.84 23.11
C GLN A 616 13.90 -43.35 24.57
N VAL A 617 13.32 -44.17 25.45
CA VAL A 617 13.56 -44.10 26.90
C VAL A 617 14.77 -44.96 27.22
N LYS A 618 15.65 -44.50 28.12
CA LYS A 618 16.88 -45.21 28.50
C LYS A 618 16.58 -46.66 28.91
N ASN A 619 17.38 -47.59 28.40
CA ASN A 619 17.24 -49.04 28.59
C ASN A 619 15.99 -49.69 27.96
N GLU A 620 15.18 -48.93 27.21
CA GLU A 620 14.10 -49.47 26.38
C GLU A 620 14.51 -49.55 24.90
N LYS A 621 13.79 -50.38 24.14
CA LYS A 621 13.93 -50.41 22.68
C LYS A 621 13.44 -49.09 22.10
N ALA A 622 14.13 -48.59 21.08
CA ALA A 622 13.67 -47.44 20.32
C ALA A 622 12.30 -47.74 19.69
N ALA A 623 11.42 -46.74 19.69
CA ALA A 623 10.07 -46.82 19.16
C ALA A 623 9.87 -45.76 18.08
N ASP A 624 8.94 -46.04 17.17
CA ASP A 624 8.53 -45.09 16.16
C ASP A 624 7.75 -43.93 16.80
N LEU A 625 8.00 -42.74 16.27
CA LEU A 625 7.34 -41.51 16.67
C LEU A 625 6.60 -40.93 15.47
N PHE A 626 5.35 -40.54 15.70
CA PHE A 626 4.51 -39.82 14.76
C PHE A 626 3.60 -38.84 15.51
N ARG A 627 3.51 -37.62 14.99
CA ARG A 627 2.56 -36.61 15.47
C ARG A 627 2.03 -35.78 14.31
N MET A 628 0.78 -35.36 14.45
CA MET A 628 0.05 -34.58 13.47
C MET A 628 -0.84 -33.57 14.18
N ASP A 629 -0.72 -32.31 13.80
CA ASP A 629 -1.60 -31.22 14.22
C ASP A 629 -2.21 -30.56 12.99
N MET A 630 -3.51 -30.26 13.03
CA MET A 630 -4.24 -29.58 11.96
C MET A 630 -5.20 -28.55 12.54
N GLU A 631 -5.30 -27.38 11.91
CA GLU A 631 -6.23 -26.32 12.25
C GLU A 631 -6.79 -25.64 11.00
N ILE A 632 -8.11 -25.50 10.92
CA ILE A 632 -8.81 -24.71 9.90
C ILE A 632 -9.56 -23.60 10.62
N ARG A 633 -9.36 -22.34 10.21
CA ARG A 633 -10.12 -21.19 10.69
C ARG A 633 -10.77 -20.44 9.54
N HIS A 634 -12.02 -20.04 9.70
CA HIS A 634 -12.75 -19.23 8.74
C HIS A 634 -13.25 -17.93 9.37
N GLN A 635 -13.07 -16.83 8.65
CA GLN A 635 -13.61 -15.52 9.00
C GLN A 635 -14.97 -15.33 8.32
N PHE A 636 -16.06 -15.41 9.08
CA PHE A 636 -17.42 -15.22 8.56
C PHE A 636 -17.76 -13.74 8.37
N SER A 637 -17.26 -12.89 9.26
CA SER A 637 -17.38 -11.42 9.17
C SER A 637 -16.14 -10.74 9.75
N GLU A 638 -16.08 -9.40 9.72
CA GLU A 638 -14.99 -8.68 10.39
C GLU A 638 -14.87 -9.03 11.88
N ARG A 639 -15.97 -9.43 12.52
CA ARG A 639 -16.03 -9.71 13.96
C ARG A 639 -16.00 -11.19 14.30
N TRP A 640 -16.57 -12.05 13.45
CA TRP A 640 -16.77 -13.47 13.74
C TRP A 640 -15.77 -14.34 13.01
N HIS A 641 -15.06 -15.16 13.80
CA HIS A 641 -14.17 -16.19 13.29
C HIS A 641 -14.49 -17.50 14.01
N ALA A 642 -14.54 -18.61 13.28
CA ALA A 642 -14.60 -19.94 13.88
C ALA A 642 -13.48 -20.82 13.34
N GLY A 643 -13.15 -21.88 14.06
CA GLY A 643 -12.19 -22.86 13.59
C GLY A 643 -12.35 -24.21 14.26
N ILE A 644 -11.81 -25.21 13.60
CA ILE A 644 -11.74 -26.59 14.05
C ILE A 644 -10.28 -27.03 14.07
N SER A 645 -9.92 -27.89 15.02
CA SER A 645 -8.58 -28.47 15.10
C SER A 645 -8.65 -29.97 15.38
N ALA A 646 -7.65 -30.70 14.91
CA ALA A 646 -7.43 -32.10 15.20
C ALA A 646 -5.95 -32.33 15.51
N LYS A 647 -5.66 -33.17 16.50
CA LYS A 647 -4.32 -33.51 16.93
C LYS A 647 -4.23 -35.00 17.18
N TYR A 648 -3.15 -35.62 16.73
CA TYR A 648 -2.75 -36.99 17.04
C TYR A 648 -1.27 -37.00 17.43
N SER A 649 -0.89 -37.80 18.42
CA SER A 649 0.50 -37.95 18.83
C SER A 649 0.72 -39.27 19.56
N ASN A 650 1.79 -39.99 19.22
CA ASN A 650 2.29 -41.14 19.98
C ASN A 650 3.60 -40.85 20.74
N VAL A 651 3.93 -39.57 20.92
CA VAL A 651 5.15 -39.11 21.58
C VAL A 651 5.10 -39.41 23.08
N ALA A 652 6.08 -40.15 23.59
CA ALA A 652 6.18 -40.54 25.00
C ALA A 652 6.76 -39.43 25.90
N ALA A 653 7.12 -38.25 25.39
CA ALA A 653 7.78 -37.17 26.14
C ALA A 653 7.03 -36.67 27.41
N SER A 654 5.78 -37.09 27.62
CA SER A 654 4.95 -36.80 28.79
C SER A 654 4.27 -38.03 29.40
N THR A 655 4.51 -39.23 28.86
CA THR A 655 3.80 -40.50 29.16
C THR A 655 4.73 -41.70 28.85
N ALA A 656 4.25 -42.94 28.75
CA ALA A 656 5.11 -44.09 28.45
C ALA A 656 5.27 -44.37 26.94
N THR A 657 6.30 -45.15 26.58
CA THR A 657 6.46 -45.70 25.22
C THR A 657 5.21 -46.50 24.81
N GLY A 658 4.67 -46.23 23.61
CA GLY A 658 3.43 -46.85 23.13
C GLY A 658 2.14 -46.11 23.51
N PHE A 659 2.24 -44.96 24.18
CA PHE A 659 1.10 -44.08 24.43
C PHE A 659 0.60 -43.41 23.13
N GLU A 660 -0.71 -43.29 22.96
CA GLU A 660 -1.35 -42.58 21.85
C GLU A 660 -2.43 -41.65 22.36
N PHE A 661 -2.47 -40.43 21.81
CA PHE A 661 -3.42 -39.38 22.20
C PHE A 661 -4.03 -38.69 20.99
N THR A 662 -5.35 -38.49 21.04
CA THR A 662 -6.10 -37.73 20.03
C THR A 662 -6.92 -36.61 20.68
N GLU A 663 -6.94 -35.43 20.05
CA GLU A 663 -7.77 -34.30 20.47
C GLU A 663 -8.47 -33.65 19.28
N PHE A 664 -9.75 -33.34 19.45
CA PHE A 664 -10.54 -32.51 18.54
C PHE A 664 -10.93 -31.22 19.25
N GLY A 665 -10.79 -30.09 18.55
CA GLY A 665 -11.04 -28.77 19.12
C GLY A 665 -11.97 -27.92 18.26
N LEU A 666 -12.75 -27.08 18.92
CA LEU A 666 -13.54 -26.00 18.35
C LEU A 666 -13.05 -24.67 18.93
N ARG A 667 -13.01 -23.64 18.09
CA ARG A 667 -12.64 -22.28 18.48
C ARG A 667 -13.64 -21.30 17.89
N LEU A 668 -14.13 -20.39 18.72
CA LEU A 668 -14.95 -19.25 18.32
C LEU A 668 -14.28 -17.97 18.81
N ARG A 669 -14.14 -16.97 17.95
CA ARG A 669 -13.60 -15.66 18.30
C ARG A 669 -14.56 -14.56 17.85
N TYR A 670 -14.86 -13.65 18.75
CA TYR A 670 -15.73 -12.50 18.54
C TYR A 670 -15.02 -11.20 18.92
N LEU A 671 -15.03 -10.21 18.03
CA LEU A 671 -14.59 -8.85 18.33
C LEU A 671 -15.75 -8.05 18.91
N VAL A 672 -15.64 -7.64 20.17
CA VAL A 672 -16.77 -7.15 20.98
C VAL A 672 -17.25 -5.76 20.55
N SER A 673 -16.36 -4.91 20.04
CA SER A 673 -16.68 -3.50 19.71
C SER A 673 -16.30 -3.09 18.29
N ASP A 674 -16.94 -2.03 17.78
CA ASP A 674 -16.56 -1.38 16.52
C ASP A 674 -15.31 -0.50 16.66
N SER A 675 -15.05 0.00 17.87
CA SER A 675 -13.95 0.91 18.17
C SER A 675 -13.07 0.43 19.33
N SER A 676 -11.82 0.87 19.35
CA SER A 676 -10.94 0.73 20.53
C SER A 676 -11.59 1.34 21.78
N LEU A 677 -11.34 0.74 22.95
CA LEU A 677 -11.86 1.20 24.24
C LEU A 677 -11.33 2.60 24.63
N PHE A 678 -10.08 2.93 24.30
CA PHE A 678 -9.46 4.20 24.67
C PHE A 678 -9.64 5.32 23.62
N LYS A 679 -10.09 4.99 22.39
CA LYS A 679 -10.48 6.04 21.41
C LYS A 679 -11.79 6.75 21.77
N LYS A 680 -12.65 6.13 22.59
CA LYS A 680 -13.82 6.82 23.17
C LYS A 680 -13.40 7.87 24.21
N ALA A 681 -12.31 7.65 24.94
CA ALA A 681 -11.79 8.60 25.93
C ALA A 681 -11.16 9.85 25.31
N ALA A 682 -10.55 9.73 24.12
CA ALA A 682 -9.93 10.86 23.40
C ALA A 682 -10.92 11.73 22.58
N ARG A 683 -12.23 11.44 22.65
CA ARG A 683 -13.29 12.31 22.10
C ARG A 683 -13.87 13.27 23.16
N ILE A 684 -13.34 13.25 24.37
CA ILE A 684 -13.65 14.20 25.44
C ILE A 684 -12.36 15.01 25.69
N GLN A 685 -11.98 15.84 24.72
CA GLN A 685 -11.07 16.98 24.88
C GLN A 685 -11.13 17.87 23.65
#